data_AF-A0A812KUH4-F1
#
_entry.id   AF-A0A812KUH4-F1
#
_cell.length_a   1.000
_cell.length_b   1.000
_cell.length_c   1.000
_cell.angle_alpha   90.00
_cell.angle_beta   90.00
_cell.angle_gamma   90.00
#
_symmetry.space_group_name_H-M   'P 1'
#
loop_
_entity.id
_entity.type
_entity.pdbx_description
1 polymer ?
#
loop_
_entity_poly.entity_id
_entity_poly.type
_entity_poly.pdbx_seq_one_letter_code
_entity_poly.pdbx_strand_id
1 'polypeptide(L)'
;EDLANADTLVLPGSNQDLEPTTACAEVPDTTPSGAPGPQASIEGQPPAAEQSQPKLVLTEQAWTQAFQNYAKAKGVDISNVTRDMIKSSAEGAVHWSTMQQDMSARGPSAQAMGRAFKHRPDVRETYGILLDSLKADFRRSWTASRSFDFADISKQTVHSFTKRKEAANYIRMCRKPELKVSESTWKSVVTVQTRQTIPGSWAAKLEFSKAARAYSAETGTSIGNVDEALLAGTELGIQGWAEKFSTLDFHPRAKSGGDGSNQHTNAGKRPRAKAAPAPAQTSGADVNPPAQEGAGGIFGEEGQPTRRAKNTKRENLVTKKEKEMKELLAQEQASDIEMTRIAASISRDPTWWGWAAEVVAEYKRHRATVLKMYSDNPFFMACKVAALSPKESSKLRKENKDNYLPQLCDFCTSLGPPISRVTEASFQLKEMAAAKLGATQAMQNKDPAATKGKTKAKAKAQSKRCHLGKELPEPHVEWIQEVTIPDEYTRDRIAALLRYTTKGRGRVLKEAFPLLNLNKKTMKTGANVVWNLTLSMLSEKYLKAKAAETHGLLGFVMAMLRKHKNALAEQCATKSPHYFELLSRAGEEAVKFDAVLARHSRMIDAETCGSLFNHYNTFICMCKRADLPILPKGHMMYHCVQRALQHGNPRMYSTYIDESYNGHIARVCRSAHRQGWAMGVFRKLEMHEALTRQY
;
A
#
# COMPACT_ATOMS: atom_id res chain seq x y z
N GLU A 1 3.08 -33.68 -67.87
CA GLU A 1 4.43 -33.39 -67.36
C GLU A 1 4.32 -32.82 -65.94
N ASP A 2 4.20 -33.55 -64.83
CA ASP A 2 3.96 -34.96 -64.54
C ASP A 2 3.17 -35.03 -63.21
N LEU A 3 2.02 -35.72 -63.26
CA LEU A 3 1.32 -36.60 -62.29
C LEU A 3 1.28 -36.19 -60.79
N ALA A 4 0.12 -35.92 -60.13
CA ALA A 4 -1.07 -36.78 -59.83
C ALA A 4 -0.72 -37.99 -58.93
N ASN A 5 -1.47 -38.51 -57.94
CA ASN A 5 -2.83 -38.41 -57.37
C ASN A 5 -2.82 -39.24 -56.05
N ALA A 6 -3.55 -38.88 -54.98
CA ALA A 6 -4.83 -39.49 -54.51
C ALA A 6 -4.84 -41.02 -54.25
N ASP A 7 -5.20 -41.46 -53.03
CA ASP A 7 -6.47 -42.18 -52.71
C ASP A 7 -6.50 -43.01 -51.40
N THR A 8 -7.45 -42.66 -50.53
CA THR A 8 -8.59 -43.42 -49.96
C THR A 8 -8.69 -44.97 -50.08
N LEU A 9 -9.11 -45.66 -48.99
CA LEU A 9 -10.14 -46.75 -48.87
C LEU A 9 -9.90 -47.61 -47.58
N VAL A 10 -10.79 -47.66 -46.57
CA VAL A 10 -11.99 -48.53 -46.33
C VAL A 10 -11.73 -49.82 -45.49
N LEU A 11 -12.65 -50.04 -44.53
CA LEU A 11 -12.85 -51.09 -43.48
C LEU A 11 -13.09 -52.53 -44.06
N PRO A 12 -13.59 -53.61 -43.37
CA PRO A 12 -14.04 -53.83 -41.96
C PRO A 12 -13.80 -55.26 -41.31
N GLY A 13 -14.31 -55.45 -40.07
CA GLY A 13 -14.82 -56.73 -39.50
C GLY A 13 -13.80 -57.61 -38.74
N SER A 14 -14.11 -58.41 -37.71
CA SER A 14 -15.36 -58.82 -37.03
C SER A 14 -15.00 -59.69 -35.80
N ASN A 15 -15.87 -59.65 -34.77
CA ASN A 15 -16.15 -60.62 -33.69
C ASN A 15 -15.32 -61.91 -33.54
N GLN A 16 -15.01 -62.29 -32.28
CA GLN A 16 -15.69 -63.41 -31.62
C GLN A 16 -15.30 -63.57 -30.13
N ASP A 17 -16.32 -64.01 -29.39
CA ASP A 17 -16.41 -64.32 -27.98
C ASP A 17 -15.44 -65.41 -27.50
N LEU A 18 -15.20 -65.47 -26.17
CA LEU A 18 -15.54 -66.63 -25.31
C LEU A 18 -14.87 -66.49 -23.92
N GLU A 19 -15.70 -66.27 -22.91
CA GLU A 19 -15.54 -66.82 -21.56
C GLU A 19 -15.63 -68.37 -21.61
N PRO A 20 -15.07 -69.16 -20.65
CA PRO A 20 -15.80 -69.41 -19.40
C PRO A 20 -15.00 -69.82 -18.13
N THR A 21 -15.52 -69.37 -16.98
CA THR A 21 -15.77 -70.08 -15.70
C THR A 21 -14.71 -70.90 -14.92
N THR A 22 -14.58 -70.53 -13.63
CA THR A 22 -14.52 -71.31 -12.35
C THR A 22 -13.58 -72.51 -12.16
N ALA A 23 -12.79 -72.51 -11.08
CA ALA A 23 -13.12 -73.21 -9.81
C ALA A 23 -11.96 -73.24 -8.77
N CYS A 24 -12.36 -73.02 -7.51
CA CYS A 24 -11.92 -73.52 -6.20
C CYS A 24 -10.50 -74.08 -5.89
N ALA A 25 -9.98 -73.53 -4.77
CA ALA A 25 -9.42 -74.20 -3.57
C ALA A 25 -8.05 -74.93 -3.65
N GLU A 26 -7.09 -74.50 -2.82
CA GLU A 26 -6.72 -75.14 -1.54
C GLU A 26 -5.43 -74.53 -0.94
N VAL A 27 -5.34 -74.58 0.39
CA VAL A 27 -4.22 -74.18 1.25
C VAL A 27 -3.21 -75.35 1.31
N PRO A 28 -1.90 -75.12 1.49
CA PRO A 28 -1.33 -75.53 2.77
C PRO A 28 -0.28 -74.57 3.35
N ASP A 29 -0.30 -74.54 4.67
CA ASP A 29 0.67 -74.01 5.61
C ASP A 29 2.00 -74.80 5.54
N THR A 30 3.14 -74.13 5.74
CA THR A 30 4.38 -74.63 6.39
C THR A 30 5.56 -73.68 6.17
N THR A 31 6.02 -73.05 7.26
CA THR A 31 7.43 -72.69 7.51
C THR A 31 8.05 -73.76 8.43
N PRO A 32 9.37 -73.81 8.76
CA PRO A 32 10.49 -72.89 8.48
C PRO A 32 11.82 -73.56 8.06
N SER A 33 12.86 -72.73 7.84
CA SER A 33 14.30 -72.95 8.10
C SER A 33 15.22 -72.84 6.87
N GLY A 34 16.26 -72.00 6.98
CA GLY A 34 17.51 -72.21 6.21
C GLY A 34 18.27 -70.98 5.68
N ALA A 35 19.08 -70.37 6.56
CA ALA A 35 20.40 -69.76 6.31
C ALA A 35 20.55 -68.37 5.61
N PRO A 36 21.61 -67.60 5.98
CA PRO A 36 21.67 -66.15 5.83
C PRO A 36 22.50 -65.70 4.62
N GLY A 37 21.95 -64.80 3.82
CA GLY A 37 22.67 -64.03 2.80
C GLY A 37 23.34 -62.78 3.38
N PRO A 38 24.41 -62.26 2.76
CA PRO A 38 25.27 -61.23 3.33
C PRO A 38 24.53 -59.88 3.45
N GLN A 39 24.40 -59.41 4.68
CA GLN A 39 23.92 -58.05 4.97
C GLN A 39 24.96 -57.03 4.48
N ALA A 40 24.64 -56.34 3.39
CA ALA A 40 25.23 -55.04 3.10
C ALA A 40 24.76 -54.06 4.18
N SER A 41 25.69 -53.62 5.03
CA SER A 41 25.47 -52.62 6.06
C SER A 41 25.13 -51.28 5.41
N ILE A 42 23.84 -50.98 5.24
CA ILE A 42 23.36 -49.62 4.98
C ILE A 42 23.46 -48.88 6.31
N GLU A 43 24.53 -48.10 6.42
CA GLU A 43 24.84 -47.22 7.53
C GLU A 43 23.71 -46.19 7.71
N GLY A 44 22.95 -46.35 8.80
CA GLY A 44 22.14 -45.35 9.50
C GLY A 44 21.41 -44.30 8.66
N GLN A 45 20.20 -44.61 8.22
CA GLN A 45 19.22 -43.57 7.90
C GLN A 45 18.88 -42.83 9.22
N PRO A 46 19.14 -41.52 9.34
CA PRO A 46 18.86 -40.79 10.57
C PRO A 46 17.34 -40.87 10.86
N PRO A 47 16.93 -40.97 12.15
CA PRO A 47 15.52 -41.01 12.52
C PRO A 47 14.80 -39.84 11.85
N ALA A 48 13.71 -40.14 11.14
CA ALA A 48 12.92 -39.15 10.44
C ALA A 48 12.62 -38.00 11.40
N ALA A 49 13.21 -36.84 11.15
CA ALA A 49 13.09 -35.68 12.03
C ALA A 49 11.59 -35.39 12.23
N GLU A 50 11.14 -35.52 13.47
CA GLU A 50 9.76 -35.30 13.88
C GLU A 50 9.34 -33.93 13.34
N GLN A 51 8.37 -33.93 12.43
CA GLN A 51 7.95 -32.71 11.74
C GLN A 51 7.15 -31.84 12.71
N SER A 52 7.85 -31.05 13.52
CA SER A 52 7.21 -30.17 14.49
C SER A 52 6.32 -29.16 13.76
N GLN A 53 5.03 -29.14 14.06
CA GLN A 53 4.13 -28.09 13.57
C GLN A 53 4.72 -26.70 13.90
N PRO A 54 4.53 -25.70 13.02
CA PRO A 54 4.97 -24.33 13.31
C PRO A 54 4.39 -23.90 14.65
N LYS A 55 5.26 -23.78 15.65
CA LYS A 55 4.85 -23.55 17.03
C LYS A 55 4.28 -22.15 17.12
N LEU A 56 2.97 -22.07 17.37
CA LEU A 56 2.30 -20.78 17.55
C LEU A 56 2.93 -20.06 18.75
N VAL A 57 3.56 -18.92 18.50
CA VAL A 57 4.20 -18.10 19.52
C VAL A 57 3.14 -17.19 20.13
N LEU A 58 2.79 -17.42 21.38
CA LEU A 58 1.86 -16.57 22.13
C LEU A 58 2.57 -15.29 22.57
N THR A 59 1.85 -14.17 22.54
CA THR A 59 2.30 -12.91 23.13
C THR A 59 2.39 -13.02 24.65
N GLU A 60 3.24 -12.22 25.30
CA GLU A 60 3.33 -12.20 26.78
C GLU A 60 1.97 -11.85 27.42
N GLN A 61 1.21 -10.94 26.82
CA GLN A 61 -0.15 -10.63 27.28
C GLN A 61 -1.10 -11.84 27.20
N ALA A 62 -1.01 -12.63 26.13
CA ALA A 62 -1.78 -13.86 25.98
C ALA A 62 -1.37 -14.91 27.02
N TRP A 63 -0.09 -15.01 27.36
CA TRP A 63 0.39 -15.86 28.46
C TRP A 63 -0.18 -15.41 29.81
N THR A 64 -0.15 -14.11 30.13
CA THR A 64 -0.75 -13.58 31.37
C THR A 64 -2.23 -13.95 31.48
N GLN A 65 -2.99 -13.81 30.39
CA GLN A 65 -4.40 -14.20 30.37
C GLN A 65 -4.60 -15.71 30.50
N ALA A 66 -3.73 -16.51 29.87
CA ALA A 66 -3.76 -17.96 30.01
C ALA A 66 -3.53 -18.40 31.46
N PHE A 67 -2.55 -17.81 32.16
CA PHE A 67 -2.31 -18.05 33.58
C PHE A 67 -3.53 -17.72 34.43
N GLN A 68 -4.12 -16.54 34.23
CA GLN A 68 -5.32 -16.11 34.98
C GLN A 68 -6.50 -17.05 34.77
N ASN A 69 -6.77 -17.43 33.51
CA ASN A 69 -7.90 -18.29 33.17
C ASN A 69 -7.70 -19.72 33.67
N TYR A 70 -6.48 -20.26 33.56
CA TYR A 70 -6.13 -21.59 34.06
C TYR A 70 -6.23 -21.65 35.59
N ALA A 71 -5.61 -20.69 36.29
CA ALA A 71 -5.65 -20.55 37.75
C ALA A 71 -7.10 -20.52 38.25
N LYS A 72 -7.93 -19.67 37.65
CA LYS A 72 -9.36 -19.53 37.98
C LYS A 72 -10.16 -20.81 37.73
N ALA A 73 -9.91 -21.51 36.63
CA ALA A 73 -10.65 -22.73 36.27
C ALA A 73 -10.25 -23.94 37.11
N LYS A 74 -9.00 -24.02 37.58
CA LYS A 74 -8.49 -25.13 38.39
C LYS A 74 -8.46 -24.84 39.89
N GLY A 75 -8.79 -23.62 40.32
CA GLY A 75 -8.75 -23.20 41.72
C GLY A 75 -7.34 -23.17 42.31
N VAL A 76 -6.33 -22.93 41.47
CA VAL A 76 -4.91 -22.87 41.87
C VAL A 76 -4.48 -21.41 41.90
N ASP A 77 -3.64 -21.01 42.85
CA ASP A 77 -3.08 -19.65 42.87
C ASP A 77 -2.25 -19.37 41.60
N ILE A 78 -2.34 -18.14 41.08
CA ILE A 78 -1.72 -17.76 39.81
C ILE A 78 -0.20 -17.91 39.84
N SER A 79 0.42 -17.73 41.01
CA SER A 79 1.86 -17.86 41.22
C SER A 79 2.37 -19.29 41.01
N ASN A 80 1.50 -20.29 41.20
CA ASN A 80 1.82 -21.71 41.08
C ASN A 80 1.57 -22.27 39.68
N VAL A 81 0.97 -21.50 38.76
CA VAL A 81 0.69 -21.97 37.40
C VAL A 81 1.93 -21.76 36.52
N THR A 82 2.51 -22.85 36.03
CA THR A 82 3.67 -22.80 35.13
C THR A 82 3.26 -22.87 33.65
N ARG A 83 4.13 -22.41 32.74
CA ARG A 83 3.88 -22.48 31.28
C ARG A 83 3.65 -23.92 30.83
N ASP A 84 4.31 -24.88 31.46
CA ASP A 84 4.24 -26.29 31.04
C ASP A 84 2.95 -26.95 31.50
N MET A 85 2.39 -26.59 32.68
CA MET A 85 1.04 -27.01 33.08
C MET A 85 -0.04 -26.59 32.07
N ILE A 86 0.08 -25.37 31.53
CA ILE A 86 -0.85 -24.85 30.51
C ILE A 86 -0.65 -25.55 29.16
N LYS A 87 0.61 -25.82 28.76
CA LYS A 87 0.90 -26.53 27.51
C LYS A 87 0.52 -28.00 27.56
N SER A 88 0.66 -28.65 28.71
CA SER A 88 0.31 -30.06 28.92
C SER A 88 -1.18 -30.26 29.16
N SER A 89 -1.96 -29.19 29.33
CA SER A 89 -3.41 -29.27 29.42
C SER A 89 -4.00 -29.71 28.08
N ALA A 90 -5.08 -30.50 28.13
CA ALA A 90 -5.75 -31.01 26.94
C ALA A 90 -6.28 -29.88 26.03
N GLU A 91 -6.65 -28.74 26.61
CA GLU A 91 -7.17 -27.57 25.91
C GLU A 91 -6.06 -26.71 25.27
N GLY A 92 -4.85 -26.74 25.84
CA GLY A 92 -3.67 -26.02 25.37
C GLY A 92 -3.68 -24.51 25.61
N ALA A 93 -2.52 -23.87 25.38
CA ALA A 93 -2.29 -22.47 25.73
C ALA A 93 -3.19 -21.47 24.98
N VAL A 94 -3.54 -21.74 23.72
CA VAL A 94 -4.40 -20.86 22.92
C VAL A 94 -5.81 -20.80 23.50
N HIS A 95 -6.35 -21.95 23.93
CA HIS A 95 -7.66 -22.00 24.58
C HIS A 95 -7.67 -21.15 25.84
N TRP A 96 -6.72 -21.39 26.75
CA TRP A 96 -6.64 -20.65 28.01
C TRP A 96 -6.45 -19.15 27.81
N SER A 97 -5.67 -18.72 26.81
CA SER A 97 -5.51 -17.30 26.50
C SER A 97 -6.80 -16.62 25.98
N THR A 98 -7.77 -17.39 25.48
CA THR A 98 -8.96 -16.86 24.80
C THR A 98 -10.29 -17.25 25.45
N MET A 99 -10.28 -18.03 26.54
CA MET A 99 -11.46 -18.63 27.17
C MET A 99 -12.60 -17.64 27.50
N GLN A 100 -12.27 -16.41 27.92
CA GLN A 100 -13.27 -15.39 28.29
C GLN A 100 -13.47 -14.29 27.23
N GLN A 101 -12.87 -14.46 26.05
CA GLN A 101 -12.98 -13.46 25.00
C GLN A 101 -14.08 -13.82 23.99
N ASP A 102 -14.81 -12.81 23.54
CA ASP A 102 -15.80 -12.98 22.48
C ASP A 102 -15.11 -13.24 21.12
N MET A 103 -15.14 -14.50 20.70
CA MET A 103 -14.61 -14.99 19.42
C MET A 103 -15.67 -15.05 18.32
N SER A 104 -16.82 -14.38 18.49
CA SER A 104 -17.84 -14.23 17.44
C SER A 104 -17.32 -13.38 16.29
N ALA A 105 -17.99 -13.44 15.13
CA ALA A 105 -17.65 -12.62 13.97
C ALA A 105 -17.79 -11.10 14.23
N ARG A 106 -18.56 -10.71 15.26
CA ARG A 106 -18.80 -9.30 15.63
C ARG A 106 -17.96 -8.85 16.83
N GLY A 107 -17.30 -9.79 17.51
CA GLY A 107 -16.53 -9.54 18.71
C GLY A 107 -15.32 -8.62 18.48
N PRO A 108 -14.77 -8.01 19.55
CA PRO A 108 -13.64 -7.10 19.46
C PRO A 108 -12.42 -7.70 18.74
N SER A 109 -12.16 -8.98 18.97
CA SER A 109 -11.05 -9.72 18.34
C SER A 109 -11.24 -9.87 16.82
N ALA A 110 -12.46 -10.16 16.36
CA ALA A 110 -12.78 -10.20 14.94
C ALA A 110 -12.62 -8.83 14.27
N GLN A 111 -13.05 -7.75 14.93
CA GLN A 111 -12.87 -6.39 14.40
C GLN A 111 -11.40 -5.97 14.33
N ALA A 112 -10.61 -6.33 15.32
CA ALA A 112 -9.17 -6.08 15.34
C ALA A 112 -8.46 -6.85 14.23
N MET A 113 -8.78 -8.14 14.06
CA MET A 113 -8.26 -8.98 12.98
C MET A 113 -8.66 -8.44 11.61
N GLY A 114 -9.90 -7.97 11.45
CA GLY A 114 -10.38 -7.34 10.22
C GLY A 114 -9.59 -6.09 9.83
N ARG A 115 -9.05 -5.34 10.79
CA ARG A 115 -8.10 -4.24 10.51
C ARG A 115 -6.73 -4.78 10.07
N ALA A 116 -6.25 -5.84 10.70
CA ALA A 116 -4.97 -6.47 10.35
C ALA A 116 -4.98 -7.09 8.93
N PHE A 117 -6.13 -7.60 8.47
CA PHE A 117 -6.31 -8.08 7.09
C PHE A 117 -6.01 -7.03 6.01
N LYS A 118 -6.04 -5.73 6.33
CA LYS A 118 -5.63 -4.69 5.37
C LYS A 118 -4.17 -4.81 4.93
N HIS A 119 -3.33 -5.42 5.76
CA HIS A 119 -1.91 -5.60 5.52
C HIS A 119 -1.55 -6.99 4.99
N ARG A 120 -2.51 -7.94 5.01
CA ARG A 120 -2.35 -9.33 4.58
C ARG A 120 -3.60 -9.80 3.79
N PRO A 121 -3.76 -9.36 2.54
CA PRO A 121 -4.94 -9.71 1.72
C PRO A 121 -5.02 -11.21 1.39
N ASP A 122 -3.87 -11.87 1.28
CA ASP A 122 -3.69 -13.32 1.13
C ASP A 122 -4.38 -14.10 2.27
N VAL A 123 -4.16 -13.66 3.51
CA VAL A 123 -4.75 -14.30 4.69
C VAL A 123 -6.26 -14.02 4.76
N ARG A 124 -6.70 -12.84 4.31
CA ARG A 124 -8.13 -12.50 4.25
C ARG A 124 -8.89 -13.42 3.30
N GLU A 125 -8.31 -13.75 2.15
CA GLU A 125 -8.89 -14.68 1.19
C GLU A 125 -8.98 -16.08 1.78
N THR A 126 -7.88 -16.56 2.36
CA THR A 126 -7.82 -17.84 3.09
C THR A 126 -8.90 -17.93 4.17
N TYR A 127 -9.05 -16.88 4.98
CA TYR A 127 -10.07 -16.79 6.01
C TYR A 127 -11.51 -16.83 5.48
N GLY A 128 -11.75 -16.27 4.29
CA GLY A 128 -13.05 -16.31 3.61
C GLY A 128 -13.49 -17.73 3.24
N ILE A 129 -12.53 -18.61 2.96
CA ILE A 129 -12.75 -20.00 2.58
C ILE A 129 -13.03 -20.89 3.80
N LEU A 130 -12.46 -20.58 4.97
CA LEU A 130 -12.63 -21.41 6.17
C LEU A 130 -14.11 -21.63 6.54
N LEU A 131 -14.39 -22.80 7.13
CA LEU A 131 -15.68 -23.08 7.78
C LEU A 131 -15.86 -22.21 9.02
N ASP A 132 -17.10 -21.97 9.45
CA ASP A 132 -17.36 -21.04 10.56
C ASP A 132 -16.83 -21.53 11.91
N SER A 133 -16.79 -22.86 12.12
CA SER A 133 -16.09 -23.49 13.25
C SER A 133 -14.60 -23.17 13.24
N LEU A 134 -13.94 -23.37 12.10
CA LEU A 134 -12.52 -23.09 11.91
C LEU A 134 -12.20 -21.59 11.95
N LYS A 135 -13.13 -20.71 11.56
CA LYS A 135 -12.95 -19.26 11.71
C LYS A 135 -12.88 -18.83 13.17
N ALA A 136 -13.58 -19.52 14.08
CA ALA A 136 -13.47 -19.24 15.50
C ALA A 136 -12.08 -19.60 16.02
N ASP A 137 -11.56 -20.76 15.65
CA ASP A 137 -10.20 -21.20 16.01
C ASP A 137 -9.12 -20.30 15.39
N PHE A 138 -9.37 -19.80 14.17
CA PHE A 138 -8.48 -18.88 13.48
C PHE A 138 -8.40 -17.55 14.24
N ARG A 139 -9.57 -17.04 14.68
CA ARG A 139 -9.66 -15.85 15.54
C ARG A 139 -8.95 -16.06 16.87
N ARG A 140 -9.07 -17.25 17.49
CA ARG A 140 -8.34 -17.58 18.74
C ARG A 140 -6.83 -17.57 18.53
N SER A 141 -6.36 -18.23 17.48
CA SER A 141 -4.94 -18.32 17.12
C SER A 141 -4.32 -16.94 16.85
N TRP A 142 -5.04 -16.09 16.10
CA TRP A 142 -4.63 -14.70 15.85
C TRP A 142 -4.67 -13.83 17.09
N THR A 143 -5.68 -14.00 17.94
CA THR A 143 -5.78 -13.23 19.19
C THR A 143 -4.61 -13.53 20.12
N ALA A 144 -4.21 -14.81 20.23
CA ALA A 144 -3.14 -15.25 21.11
C ALA A 144 -1.74 -14.82 20.62
N SER A 145 -1.50 -14.87 19.30
CA SER A 145 -0.19 -14.57 18.69
C SER A 145 -0.03 -13.13 18.20
N ARG A 146 -1.15 -12.45 17.87
CA ARG A 146 -1.18 -11.16 17.15
C ARG A 146 -0.38 -11.14 15.84
N SER A 147 -0.06 -12.30 15.29
CA SER A 147 0.63 -12.47 14.01
C SER A 147 -0.18 -13.40 13.10
N PHE A 148 0.09 -13.38 11.79
CA PHE A 148 -0.46 -14.34 10.84
C PHE A 148 0.53 -15.43 10.43
N ASP A 149 1.72 -15.48 11.04
CA ASP A 149 2.77 -16.43 10.67
C ASP A 149 2.33 -17.90 10.82
N PHE A 150 1.36 -18.17 11.70
CA PHE A 150 0.76 -19.50 11.85
C PHE A 150 -0.07 -19.94 10.64
N ALA A 151 -0.49 -18.99 9.79
CA ALA A 151 -1.28 -19.23 8.60
C ALA A 151 -0.40 -19.34 7.35
N ASP A 152 0.91 -19.11 7.44
CA ASP A 152 1.81 -19.26 6.31
C ASP A 152 1.95 -20.74 5.94
N ILE A 153 1.53 -21.06 4.71
CA ILE A 153 1.37 -22.43 4.19
C ILE A 153 2.70 -23.00 3.66
N SER A 154 3.73 -22.17 3.48
CA SER A 154 4.97 -22.60 2.85
C SER A 154 5.89 -23.33 3.84
N LYS A 155 5.92 -24.66 3.77
CA LYS A 155 7.03 -25.43 4.33
C LYS A 155 8.23 -25.32 3.38
N GLN A 156 9.27 -24.63 3.83
CA GLN A 156 10.53 -24.55 3.11
C GLN A 156 11.44 -25.69 3.58
N THR A 157 11.53 -26.78 2.82
CA THR A 157 12.51 -27.83 3.11
C THR A 157 13.84 -27.41 2.49
N VAL A 158 14.78 -27.06 3.37
CA VAL A 158 16.11 -26.60 2.98
C VAL A 158 17.02 -27.81 2.89
N HIS A 159 17.33 -28.28 1.67
CA HIS A 159 18.37 -29.29 1.47
C HIS A 159 19.72 -28.59 1.32
N SER A 160 20.51 -28.58 2.39
CA SER A 160 21.90 -28.13 2.32
C SER A 160 22.79 -29.26 1.83
N PHE A 161 23.31 -29.15 0.61
CA PHE A 161 24.33 -30.07 0.10
C PHE A 161 25.71 -29.50 0.42
N THR A 162 26.46 -30.20 1.26
CA THR A 162 27.87 -29.87 1.50
C THR A 162 28.70 -30.69 0.53
N LYS A 163 29.01 -30.13 -0.64
CA LYS A 163 29.93 -30.78 -1.59
C LYS A 163 31.36 -30.54 -1.12
N ARG A 164 31.99 -31.55 -0.50
CA ARG A 164 33.46 -31.54 -0.30
C ARG A 164 34.09 -31.45 -1.68
N LYS A 165 34.81 -30.35 -1.95
CA LYS A 165 35.59 -30.22 -3.18
C LYS A 165 36.80 -31.14 -3.01
N GLU A 166 36.84 -32.27 -3.71
CA GLU A 166 38.07 -33.05 -3.90
C GLU A 166 39.05 -32.19 -4.73
N ALA A 167 39.68 -31.21 -4.08
CA ALA A 167 40.73 -30.39 -4.67
C ALA A 167 42.10 -31.08 -4.56
N ALA A 168 42.14 -32.42 -4.53
CA ALA A 168 43.36 -33.18 -4.34
C ALA A 168 44.19 -33.40 -5.61
N ASN A 169 43.65 -33.15 -6.82
CA ASN A 169 44.34 -33.50 -8.06
C ASN A 169 44.85 -32.35 -8.95
N TYR A 170 44.65 -31.07 -8.57
CA TYR A 170 45.14 -29.95 -9.39
C TYR A 170 46.32 -29.16 -8.78
N ILE A 171 46.81 -29.53 -7.59
CA ILE A 171 47.98 -28.91 -6.95
C ILE A 171 49.14 -29.90 -6.91
N ARG A 172 49.51 -30.48 -8.07
CA ARG A 172 50.75 -31.28 -8.20
C ARG A 172 51.78 -30.68 -9.17
N MET A 173 51.52 -29.52 -9.79
CA MET A 173 52.45 -28.92 -10.76
C MET A 173 53.10 -27.58 -10.37
N CYS A 174 52.74 -26.96 -9.25
CA CYS A 174 53.40 -25.71 -8.83
C CYS A 174 54.09 -25.91 -7.47
N ARG A 175 55.39 -26.23 -7.51
CA ARG A 175 56.30 -26.18 -6.37
C ARG A 175 56.43 -24.72 -5.89
N LYS A 176 55.65 -24.34 -4.88
CA LYS A 176 56.03 -23.32 -3.89
C LYS A 176 55.48 -23.74 -2.52
N PRO A 177 56.32 -23.79 -1.47
CA PRO A 177 55.84 -24.04 -0.13
C PRO A 177 55.20 -22.77 0.45
N GLU A 178 54.18 -22.97 1.29
CA GLU A 178 53.59 -22.00 2.21
C GLU A 178 52.63 -20.92 1.64
N LEU A 179 51.45 -21.35 1.21
CA LEU A 179 50.24 -20.52 1.33
C LEU A 179 49.21 -21.27 2.19
N LYS A 180 48.83 -20.70 3.34
CA LYS A 180 47.69 -21.16 4.14
C LYS A 180 46.41 -20.92 3.34
N VAL A 181 45.93 -21.94 2.64
CA VAL A 181 44.61 -21.91 1.99
C VAL A 181 43.57 -22.03 3.10
N SER A 182 42.81 -20.95 3.35
CA SER A 182 41.60 -21.03 4.17
C SER A 182 40.56 -21.87 3.42
N GLU A 183 40.14 -22.98 4.02
CA GLU A 183 39.06 -23.81 3.49
C GLU A 183 37.75 -22.99 3.48
N SER A 184 37.45 -22.35 2.35
CA SER A 184 36.14 -21.77 2.12
C SER A 184 35.15 -22.89 1.80
N THR A 185 34.36 -23.30 2.80
CA THR A 185 33.27 -24.26 2.61
C THR A 185 32.10 -23.56 1.91
N TRP A 186 31.87 -23.90 0.65
CA TRP A 186 30.71 -23.40 -0.09
C TRP A 186 29.49 -24.25 0.25
N LYS A 187 28.56 -23.69 1.03
CA LYS A 187 27.24 -24.30 1.27
C LYS A 187 26.29 -23.90 0.15
N SER A 188 26.03 -24.83 -0.77
CA SER A 188 24.94 -24.64 -1.74
C SER A 188 23.64 -25.08 -1.08
N VAL A 189 22.74 -24.12 -0.87
CA VAL A 189 21.44 -24.33 -0.25
C VAL A 189 20.41 -24.45 -1.36
N VAL A 190 20.01 -25.68 -1.69
CA VAL A 190 18.93 -25.92 -2.65
C VAL A 190 17.63 -26.00 -1.85
N THR A 191 16.77 -25.01 -2.04
CA THR A 191 15.45 -24.99 -1.42
C THR A 191 14.47 -25.74 -2.32
N VAL A 192 13.96 -26.89 -1.86
CA VAL A 192 12.86 -27.60 -2.54
C VAL A 192 11.60 -27.32 -1.74
N GLN A 193 10.64 -26.63 -2.35
CA GLN A 193 9.32 -26.39 -1.74
C GLN A 193 8.40 -27.56 -2.04
N THR A 194 8.35 -28.54 -1.13
CA THR A 194 7.39 -29.66 -1.22
C THR A 194 6.05 -29.23 -0.62
N ARG A 195 4.95 -29.28 -1.40
CA ARG A 195 3.58 -28.96 -0.96
C ARG A 195 2.92 -30.13 -0.22
N GLN A 196 3.61 -30.75 0.73
CA GLN A 196 2.93 -31.70 1.62
C GLN A 196 2.26 -30.91 2.74
N THR A 197 0.93 -30.98 2.82
CA THR A 197 0.18 -30.41 3.93
C THR A 197 0.47 -31.20 5.20
N ILE A 198 0.94 -30.49 6.23
CA ILE A 198 1.20 -31.11 7.53
C ILE A 198 -0.16 -31.36 8.20
N PRO A 199 -0.48 -32.59 8.64
CA PRO A 199 -1.72 -32.87 9.37
C PRO A 199 -1.91 -31.91 10.55
N GLY A 200 -3.12 -31.37 10.71
CA GLY A 200 -3.48 -30.41 11.76
C GLY A 200 -3.03 -28.95 11.53
N SER A 201 -2.21 -28.69 10.50
CA SER A 201 -1.83 -27.31 10.13
C SER A 201 -3.01 -26.51 9.58
N TRP A 202 -2.87 -25.18 9.55
CA TRP A 202 -3.87 -24.32 8.90
C TRP A 202 -4.00 -24.56 7.40
N ALA A 203 -2.94 -25.06 6.76
CA ALA A 203 -2.99 -25.50 5.37
C ALA A 203 -3.91 -26.72 5.21
N ALA A 204 -3.77 -27.73 6.06
CA ALA A 204 -4.65 -28.90 6.06
C ALA A 204 -6.11 -28.52 6.37
N LYS A 205 -6.34 -27.62 7.34
CA LYS A 205 -7.68 -27.09 7.66
C LYS A 205 -8.30 -26.30 6.50
N LEU A 206 -7.48 -25.59 5.73
CA LEU A 206 -7.91 -24.87 4.54
C LEU A 206 -8.28 -25.85 3.41
N GLU A 207 -7.46 -26.88 3.17
CA GLU A 207 -7.77 -27.95 2.21
C GLU A 207 -9.07 -28.65 2.58
N PHE A 208 -9.25 -29.02 3.85
CA PHE A 208 -10.51 -29.56 4.33
C PHE A 208 -11.70 -28.61 4.10
N SER A 209 -11.54 -27.31 4.38
CA SER A 209 -12.61 -26.32 4.14
C SER A 209 -12.98 -26.20 2.67
N LYS A 210 -11.99 -26.27 1.75
CA LYS A 210 -12.22 -26.30 0.31
C LYS A 210 -12.97 -27.56 -0.10
N ALA A 211 -12.48 -28.72 0.36
CA ALA A 211 -13.07 -30.02 0.07
C ALA A 211 -14.52 -30.13 0.56
N ALA A 212 -14.80 -29.71 1.80
CA ALA A 212 -16.14 -29.73 2.39
C ALA A 212 -17.13 -28.84 1.61
N ARG A 213 -16.68 -27.66 1.15
CA ARG A 213 -17.51 -26.78 0.31
C ARG A 213 -17.78 -27.38 -1.06
N ALA A 214 -16.77 -27.97 -1.70
CA ALA A 214 -16.93 -28.60 -3.00
C ALA A 214 -17.88 -29.80 -2.93
N TYR A 215 -17.68 -30.68 -1.94
CA TYR A 215 -18.55 -31.83 -1.69
C TYR A 215 -19.99 -31.42 -1.37
N SER A 216 -20.18 -30.42 -0.50
CA SER A 216 -21.50 -29.89 -0.15
C SER A 216 -22.22 -29.29 -1.36
N ALA A 217 -21.50 -28.59 -2.24
CA ALA A 217 -22.07 -27.99 -3.44
C ALA A 217 -22.54 -29.04 -4.46
N GLU A 218 -21.83 -30.15 -4.59
CA GLU A 218 -22.13 -31.20 -5.57
C GLU A 218 -23.17 -32.21 -5.07
N THR A 219 -23.10 -32.60 -3.80
CA THR A 219 -24.01 -33.62 -3.23
C THR A 219 -25.29 -33.02 -2.63
N GLY A 220 -25.32 -31.70 -2.40
CA GLY A 220 -26.41 -31.04 -1.67
C GLY A 220 -26.41 -31.30 -0.16
N THR A 221 -25.39 -31.99 0.37
CA THR A 221 -25.23 -32.23 1.81
C THR A 221 -25.01 -30.91 2.54
N SER A 222 -25.65 -30.70 3.69
CA SER A 222 -25.38 -29.54 4.54
C SER A 222 -23.91 -29.52 4.98
N ILE A 223 -23.23 -28.38 4.83
CA ILE A 223 -21.80 -28.24 5.13
C ILE A 223 -21.42 -28.61 6.58
N GLY A 224 -22.38 -28.50 7.52
CA GLY A 224 -22.17 -28.88 8.91
C GLY A 224 -22.13 -30.39 9.16
N ASN A 225 -22.57 -31.20 8.18
CA ASN A 225 -22.59 -32.66 8.26
C ASN A 225 -21.40 -33.29 7.51
N VAL A 226 -20.50 -32.48 6.95
CA VAL A 226 -19.33 -32.96 6.23
C VAL A 226 -18.16 -33.01 7.21
N ASP A 227 -17.73 -34.21 7.60
CA ASP A 227 -16.56 -34.44 8.44
C ASP A 227 -15.36 -34.96 7.62
N GLU A 228 -14.18 -35.03 8.25
CA GLU A 228 -12.96 -35.49 7.60
C GLU A 228 -13.04 -36.96 7.19
N ALA A 229 -13.73 -37.81 7.98
CA ALA A 229 -13.88 -39.23 7.70
C ALA A 229 -14.73 -39.48 6.45
N LEU A 230 -15.82 -38.73 6.28
CA LEU A 230 -16.68 -38.78 5.11
C LEU A 230 -15.89 -38.43 3.85
N LEU A 231 -15.17 -37.30 3.85
CA LEU A 231 -14.37 -36.89 2.70
C LEU A 231 -13.22 -37.85 2.40
N ALA A 232 -12.56 -38.39 3.43
CA ALA A 232 -11.50 -39.38 3.26
C ALA A 232 -12.01 -40.70 2.67
N GLY A 233 -13.27 -41.08 2.94
CA GLY A 233 -13.92 -42.27 2.37
C GLY A 233 -14.43 -42.10 0.94
N THR A 234 -14.44 -40.88 0.39
CA THR A 234 -14.81 -40.66 -1.02
C THR A 234 -13.67 -41.03 -1.96
N GLU A 235 -14.00 -41.40 -3.21
CA GLU A 235 -13.01 -41.76 -4.24
C GLU A 235 -11.95 -40.67 -4.50
N LEU A 236 -12.32 -39.39 -4.38
CA LEU A 236 -11.42 -38.26 -4.59
C LEU A 236 -10.55 -37.95 -3.36
N GLY A 237 -10.95 -38.38 -2.17
CA GLY A 237 -10.35 -37.97 -0.91
C GLY A 237 -10.39 -36.45 -0.65
N ILE A 238 -9.79 -36.00 0.45
CA ILE A 238 -9.77 -34.56 0.81
C ILE A 238 -9.04 -33.73 -0.25
N GLN A 239 -7.92 -34.22 -0.78
CA GLN A 239 -7.13 -33.49 -1.78
C GLN A 239 -7.86 -33.32 -3.11
N GLY A 240 -8.47 -34.38 -3.65
CA GLY A 240 -9.20 -34.29 -4.92
C GLY A 240 -10.41 -33.34 -4.83
N TRP A 241 -11.15 -33.38 -3.71
CA TRP A 241 -12.23 -32.41 -3.47
C TRP A 241 -11.73 -30.98 -3.29
N ALA A 242 -10.56 -30.78 -2.65
CA ALA A 242 -9.96 -29.45 -2.50
C ALA A 242 -9.47 -28.88 -3.84
N GLU A 243 -8.96 -29.71 -4.75
CA GLU A 243 -8.60 -29.31 -6.11
C GLU A 243 -9.84 -28.91 -6.92
N LYS A 244 -10.91 -29.71 -6.84
CA LYS A 244 -12.21 -29.45 -7.47
C LYS A 244 -12.86 -28.14 -6.99
N PHE A 245 -12.57 -27.69 -5.77
CA PHE A 245 -13.01 -26.36 -5.31
C PHE A 245 -12.54 -25.23 -6.22
N SER A 246 -11.36 -25.35 -6.83
CA SER A 246 -10.79 -24.31 -7.71
C SER A 246 -11.50 -24.22 -9.07
N THR A 247 -12.21 -25.28 -9.48
CA THR A 247 -13.00 -25.32 -10.72
C THR A 247 -14.44 -24.86 -10.51
N LEU A 248 -14.90 -24.77 -9.27
CA LEU A 248 -16.22 -24.22 -8.98
C LEU A 248 -16.16 -22.70 -9.15
N ASP A 249 -17.15 -22.14 -9.85
CA ASP A 249 -17.40 -20.69 -9.92
C ASP A 249 -17.92 -20.17 -8.57
N PHE A 250 -17.11 -20.35 -7.52
CA PHE A 250 -17.38 -19.84 -6.21
C PHE A 250 -16.90 -18.39 -6.18
N HIS A 251 -17.71 -17.49 -6.73
CA HIS A 251 -17.62 -16.10 -6.31
C HIS A 251 -18.08 -16.06 -4.85
N PRO A 252 -17.23 -15.66 -3.88
CA PRO A 252 -17.68 -15.45 -2.52
C PRO A 252 -18.76 -14.38 -2.58
N ARG A 253 -20.03 -14.80 -2.65
CA ARG A 253 -21.15 -13.88 -2.70
C ARG A 253 -21.01 -13.02 -1.46
N ALA A 254 -20.84 -11.72 -1.66
CA ALA A 254 -20.92 -10.74 -0.58
C ALA A 254 -22.35 -10.79 -0.04
N LYS A 255 -22.67 -11.79 0.78
CA LYS A 255 -23.94 -11.86 1.49
C LYS A 255 -23.88 -10.75 2.53
N SER A 256 -24.70 -9.74 2.29
CA SER A 256 -25.13 -8.78 3.28
C SER A 256 -25.77 -9.52 4.45
N GLY A 257 -25.14 -9.45 5.62
CA GLY A 257 -25.82 -9.69 6.90
C GLY A 257 -25.61 -11.08 7.50
N GLY A 258 -24.76 -11.10 8.54
CA GLY A 258 -24.99 -11.94 9.71
C GLY A 258 -24.55 -13.40 9.59
N ASP A 259 -23.52 -13.71 10.37
CA ASP A 259 -23.35 -15.01 11.02
C ASP A 259 -24.73 -15.58 11.44
N GLY A 260 -25.02 -16.82 11.03
CA GLY A 260 -26.24 -17.54 11.38
C GLY A 260 -26.41 -17.79 12.89
N SER A 261 -25.49 -17.30 13.73
CA SER A 261 -25.49 -17.37 15.19
C SER A 261 -26.65 -16.65 15.90
N ASN A 262 -27.70 -16.24 15.19
CA ASN A 262 -28.87 -15.55 15.75
C ASN A 262 -30.18 -16.33 15.54
N GLN A 263 -30.13 -17.67 15.47
CA GLN A 263 -31.30 -18.49 15.73
C GLN A 263 -31.52 -18.61 17.26
N HIS A 264 -31.89 -17.49 17.88
CA HIS A 264 -32.76 -17.62 19.06
C HIS A 264 -34.11 -18.11 18.56
N THR A 265 -34.48 -19.31 18.99
CA THR A 265 -35.82 -19.86 18.89
C THR A 265 -36.80 -18.92 19.59
N ASN A 266 -37.33 -17.94 18.86
CA ASN A 266 -38.55 -17.23 19.25
C ASN A 266 -39.72 -18.19 18.97
N ALA A 267 -39.93 -19.13 19.91
CA ALA A 267 -41.20 -19.80 20.03
C ALA A 267 -42.25 -18.75 20.39
N GLY A 268 -43.22 -18.52 19.50
CA GLY A 268 -44.43 -17.78 19.81
C GLY A 268 -44.64 -16.48 19.03
N LYS A 269 -45.08 -16.61 17.78
CA LYS A 269 -46.32 -15.96 17.29
C LYS A 269 -46.64 -16.49 15.89
N ARG A 270 -47.53 -17.49 15.86
CA ARG A 270 -48.21 -17.93 14.64
C ARG A 270 -48.98 -16.74 14.03
N PRO A 271 -48.96 -16.54 12.70
CA PRO A 271 -49.84 -15.58 12.05
C PRO A 271 -51.28 -16.09 12.12
N ARG A 272 -52.16 -15.22 12.62
CA ARG A 272 -53.61 -15.44 12.71
C ARG A 272 -54.17 -15.54 11.28
N ALA A 273 -54.73 -16.70 10.93
CA ALA A 273 -55.45 -16.91 9.69
C ALA A 273 -56.66 -15.95 9.63
N LYS A 274 -56.84 -15.28 8.49
CA LYS A 274 -58.05 -14.52 8.18
C LYS A 274 -59.16 -15.52 7.88
N ALA A 275 -60.21 -15.49 8.71
CA ALA A 275 -61.45 -16.23 8.48
C ALA A 275 -62.27 -15.59 7.34
N ALA A 276 -62.93 -16.44 6.57
CA ALA A 276 -63.90 -16.09 5.54
C ALA A 276 -65.16 -15.43 6.13
N PRO A 277 -65.85 -14.52 5.41
CA PRO A 277 -67.15 -14.02 5.81
C PRO A 277 -68.28 -14.89 5.21
N ALA A 278 -69.28 -15.20 6.03
CA ALA A 278 -70.59 -15.70 5.62
C ALA A 278 -71.64 -14.56 5.72
N PRO A 279 -72.78 -14.65 5.01
CA PRO A 279 -73.51 -13.48 4.48
C PRO A 279 -74.81 -13.12 5.22
N ALA A 280 -75.48 -12.06 4.70
CA ALA A 280 -76.84 -11.54 4.99
C ALA A 280 -76.91 -10.41 6.05
N GLN A 281 -77.73 -9.35 5.96
CA GLN A 281 -78.71 -8.87 4.97
C GLN A 281 -79.13 -7.43 5.40
N THR A 282 -79.48 -6.57 4.41
CA THR A 282 -80.43 -5.41 4.45
C THR A 282 -80.11 -4.23 5.39
N SER A 283 -80.34 -2.94 5.09
CA SER A 283 -81.30 -2.23 4.23
C SER A 283 -80.90 -0.75 4.03
N GLY A 284 -81.48 -0.09 3.01
CA GLY A 284 -81.67 1.37 2.89
C GLY A 284 -80.62 2.11 2.05
N ALA A 285 -80.88 2.42 0.77
CA ALA A 285 -81.54 3.65 0.26
C ALA A 285 -80.67 4.91 0.55
N ASP A 286 -80.35 5.84 -0.34
CA ASP A 286 -80.83 6.32 -1.64
C ASP A 286 -79.78 7.41 -2.04
N VAL A 287 -79.27 7.58 -3.26
CA VAL A 287 -79.70 8.58 -4.27
C VAL A 287 -78.54 8.74 -5.28
N ASN A 288 -78.82 8.47 -6.55
CA ASN A 288 -78.09 8.90 -7.77
C ASN A 288 -78.43 10.39 -8.09
N PRO A 289 -77.82 11.17 -9.03
CA PRO A 289 -77.11 10.81 -10.28
C PRO A 289 -75.99 11.86 -10.66
N PRO A 290 -75.68 12.17 -11.94
CA PRO A 290 -75.06 11.34 -12.98
C PRO A 290 -73.79 11.95 -13.64
N ALA A 291 -73.23 11.11 -14.52
CA ALA A 291 -72.25 11.31 -15.57
C ALA A 291 -72.18 12.66 -16.31
N GLN A 292 -70.95 12.99 -16.75
CA GLN A 292 -70.69 13.59 -18.05
C GLN A 292 -69.49 12.92 -18.71
N GLU A 293 -69.72 12.38 -19.89
CA GLU A 293 -68.73 11.99 -20.89
C GLU A 293 -68.09 13.25 -21.51
N GLY A 294 -66.85 13.16 -21.99
CA GLY A 294 -66.27 14.23 -22.80
C GLY A 294 -64.78 14.12 -23.11
N ALA A 295 -64.47 13.36 -24.17
CA ALA A 295 -63.48 13.65 -25.21
C ALA A 295 -62.00 13.95 -24.86
N GLY A 296 -61.12 13.03 -25.28
CA GLY A 296 -60.12 13.27 -26.34
C GLY A 296 -59.00 14.30 -26.09
N GLY A 297 -57.77 13.80 -25.93
CA GLY A 297 -56.56 14.62 -26.00
C GLY A 297 -55.28 13.78 -26.06
N ILE A 298 -54.87 13.41 -27.28
CA ILE A 298 -53.55 12.86 -27.61
C ILE A 298 -52.53 13.99 -27.54
N PHE A 299 -51.55 13.97 -26.63
CA PHE A 299 -50.24 14.64 -26.80
C PHE A 299 -49.21 14.14 -25.77
N GLY A 300 -48.12 13.53 -26.29
CA GLY A 300 -46.72 13.65 -25.83
C GLY A 300 -46.33 13.27 -24.40
N GLU A 301 -45.88 12.02 -24.20
CA GLU A 301 -45.02 11.64 -23.07
C GLU A 301 -43.63 12.29 -23.19
N GLU A 302 -43.38 13.35 -22.42
CA GLU A 302 -42.02 13.73 -22.02
C GLU A 302 -41.65 13.04 -20.70
N GLY A 303 -40.62 12.18 -20.76
CA GLY A 303 -40.18 11.35 -19.64
C GLY A 303 -39.72 12.16 -18.42
N GLN A 304 -40.42 11.98 -17.30
CA GLN A 304 -39.99 12.48 -16.00
C GLN A 304 -38.68 11.81 -15.57
N PRO A 305 -37.60 12.56 -15.29
CA PRO A 305 -36.37 11.98 -14.77
C PRO A 305 -36.59 11.44 -13.36
N THR A 306 -36.32 10.14 -13.20
CA THR A 306 -36.49 9.36 -11.97
C THR A 306 -35.96 10.09 -10.71
N ARG A 307 -36.86 10.38 -9.76
CA ARG A 307 -36.54 11.05 -8.47
C ARG A 307 -35.46 10.33 -7.64
N ARG A 308 -35.19 9.06 -7.92
CA ARG A 308 -34.27 8.20 -7.15
C ARG A 308 -32.79 8.60 -7.27
N ALA A 309 -32.37 9.14 -8.42
CA ALA A 309 -30.97 9.52 -8.65
C ALA A 309 -30.54 10.82 -7.92
N LYS A 310 -31.49 11.72 -7.61
CA LYS A 310 -31.18 12.99 -6.93
C LYS A 310 -30.89 12.81 -5.43
N ASN A 311 -31.50 11.81 -4.78
CA ASN A 311 -31.32 11.58 -3.34
C ASN A 311 -29.94 11.01 -2.99
N THR A 312 -29.40 10.10 -3.79
CA THR A 312 -28.08 9.49 -3.53
C THR A 312 -26.95 10.50 -3.61
N LYS A 313 -27.03 11.48 -4.53
CA LYS A 313 -26.02 12.56 -4.63
C LYS A 313 -26.02 13.48 -3.40
N ARG A 314 -27.21 13.78 -2.85
CA ARG A 314 -27.34 14.61 -1.64
C ARG A 314 -26.75 13.89 -0.42
N GLU A 315 -27.06 12.61 -0.22
CA GLU A 315 -26.52 11.81 0.90
C GLU A 315 -24.98 11.68 0.86
N ASN A 316 -24.42 11.49 -0.34
CA ASN A 316 -22.97 11.45 -0.53
C ASN A 316 -22.30 12.79 -0.18
N LEU A 317 -22.96 13.92 -0.42
CA LEU A 317 -22.42 15.24 -0.07
C LEU A 317 -22.47 15.51 1.43
N VAL A 318 -23.57 15.10 2.10
CA VAL A 318 -23.71 15.20 3.57
C VAL A 318 -22.60 14.41 4.26
N THR A 319 -22.41 13.14 3.89
CA THR A 319 -21.37 12.29 4.48
C THR A 319 -19.96 12.83 4.26
N LYS A 320 -19.69 13.41 3.08
CA LYS A 320 -18.42 14.09 2.80
C LYS A 320 -18.20 15.31 3.70
N LYS A 321 -19.23 16.15 3.89
CA LYS A 321 -19.13 17.36 4.72
C LYS A 321 -19.07 17.05 6.22
N GLU A 322 -19.78 16.04 6.69
CA GLU A 322 -19.61 15.51 8.05
C GLU A 322 -18.17 15.04 8.32
N LYS A 323 -17.54 14.40 7.34
CA LYS A 323 -16.14 13.98 7.45
C LYS A 323 -15.18 15.17 7.53
N GLU A 324 -15.39 16.18 6.69
CA GLU A 324 -14.59 17.42 6.69
C GLU A 324 -14.71 18.16 8.02
N MET A 325 -15.94 18.33 8.53
CA MET A 325 -16.22 18.88 9.86
C MET A 325 -15.49 18.10 10.97
N LYS A 326 -15.54 16.77 10.96
CA LYS A 326 -14.84 15.92 11.94
C LYS A 326 -13.32 16.05 11.88
N GLU A 327 -12.75 16.22 10.68
CA GLU A 327 -11.32 16.44 10.51
C GLU A 327 -10.89 17.80 11.08
N LEU A 328 -11.66 18.86 10.85
CA LEU A 328 -11.40 20.19 11.45
C LEU A 328 -11.48 20.14 12.98
N LEU A 329 -12.49 19.51 13.55
CA LEU A 329 -12.63 19.37 15.01
C LEU A 329 -11.49 18.54 15.62
N ALA A 330 -11.00 17.51 14.92
CA ALA A 330 -9.84 16.75 15.35
C ALA A 330 -8.54 17.58 15.32
N GLN A 331 -8.39 18.48 14.34
CA GLN A 331 -7.26 19.42 14.26
C GLN A 331 -7.29 20.41 15.43
N GLU A 332 -8.45 20.99 15.74
CA GLU A 332 -8.64 21.87 16.92
C GLU A 332 -8.23 21.15 18.20
N GLN A 333 -8.75 19.94 18.44
CA GLN A 333 -8.46 19.18 19.67
C GLN A 333 -6.98 18.80 19.78
N ALA A 334 -6.35 18.39 18.67
CA ALA A 334 -4.92 18.09 18.66
C ALA A 334 -4.07 19.33 19.00
N SER A 335 -4.47 20.50 18.49
CA SER A 335 -3.82 21.78 18.77
C SER A 335 -3.93 22.17 20.24
N ASP A 336 -5.11 22.01 20.85
CA ASP A 336 -5.32 22.27 22.28
C ASP A 336 -4.51 21.33 23.18
N ILE A 337 -4.42 20.03 22.83
CA ILE A 337 -3.61 19.06 23.58
C ILE A 337 -2.13 19.47 23.53
N GLU A 338 -1.64 19.85 22.35
CA GLU A 338 -0.24 20.26 22.20
C GLU A 338 0.04 21.56 22.95
N MET A 339 -0.87 22.54 22.87
CA MET A 339 -0.74 23.78 23.60
C MET A 339 -0.83 23.60 25.12
N THR A 340 -1.58 22.60 25.60
CA THR A 340 -1.60 22.24 27.02
C THR A 340 -0.24 21.70 27.47
N ARG A 341 0.41 20.87 26.65
CA ARG A 341 1.78 20.37 26.93
C ARG A 341 2.80 21.51 26.92
N ILE A 342 2.72 22.39 25.93
CA ILE A 342 3.59 23.57 25.81
C ILE A 342 3.36 24.52 26.99
N ALA A 343 2.11 24.80 27.36
CA ALA A 343 1.79 25.63 28.52
C ALA A 343 2.35 25.04 29.81
N ALA A 344 2.26 23.73 30.02
CA ALA A 344 2.88 23.07 31.17
C ALA A 344 4.40 23.24 31.20
N SER A 345 5.07 23.26 30.04
CA SER A 345 6.51 23.57 29.97
C SER A 345 6.83 25.05 30.15
N ILE A 346 5.96 25.97 29.69
CA ILE A 346 6.08 27.42 29.93
C ILE A 346 5.97 27.72 31.43
N SER A 347 5.03 27.10 32.13
CA SER A 347 4.83 27.32 33.56
C SER A 347 6.01 26.87 34.42
N ARG A 348 6.83 25.92 33.95
CA ARG A 348 8.02 25.47 34.67
C ARG A 348 9.17 26.48 34.61
N ASP A 349 9.35 27.13 33.47
CA ASP A 349 10.38 28.16 33.28
C ASP A 349 9.90 29.23 32.29
N PRO A 350 9.20 30.27 32.76
CA PRO A 350 8.66 31.31 31.89
C PRO A 350 9.74 32.07 31.13
N THR A 351 10.93 32.21 31.70
CA THR A 351 12.04 32.96 31.09
C THR A 351 12.57 32.26 29.83
N TRP A 352 12.50 30.92 29.81
CA TRP A 352 12.95 30.10 28.69
C TRP A 352 12.06 30.23 27.44
N TRP A 353 10.87 30.81 27.57
CA TRP A 353 9.86 30.96 26.51
C TRP A 353 9.61 32.40 26.07
N GLY A 354 10.41 33.37 26.52
CA GLY A 354 10.23 34.77 26.12
C GLY A 354 10.21 34.99 24.60
N TRP A 355 10.96 34.17 23.86
CA TRP A 355 11.00 34.19 22.38
C TRP A 355 9.70 33.72 21.72
N ALA A 356 8.84 32.96 22.42
CA ALA A 356 7.61 32.40 21.88
C ALA A 356 6.37 33.25 22.20
N ALA A 357 6.54 34.35 22.94
CA ALA A 357 5.43 35.12 23.51
C ALA A 357 4.44 35.62 22.45
N GLU A 358 4.94 36.09 21.31
CA GLU A 358 4.10 36.56 20.20
C GLU A 358 3.26 35.44 19.59
N VAL A 359 3.87 34.28 19.33
CA VAL A 359 3.17 33.13 18.73
C VAL A 359 2.14 32.53 19.69
N VAL A 360 2.45 32.50 21.00
CA VAL A 360 1.47 32.10 22.03
C VAL A 360 0.31 33.09 22.10
N ALA A 361 0.57 34.40 21.99
CA ALA A 361 -0.48 35.42 21.96
C ALA A 361 -1.35 35.29 20.69
N GLU A 362 -0.73 34.98 19.55
CA GLU A 362 -1.43 34.71 18.30
C GLU A 362 -2.33 33.47 18.40
N TYR A 363 -1.81 32.35 18.93
CA TYR A 363 -2.62 31.15 19.20
C TYR A 363 -3.85 31.48 20.05
N LYS A 364 -3.64 32.20 21.17
CA LYS A 364 -4.74 32.59 22.07
C LYS A 364 -5.78 33.45 21.37
N ARG A 365 -5.36 34.38 20.50
CA ARG A 365 -6.26 35.23 19.71
C ARG A 365 -7.11 34.39 18.76
N HIS A 366 -6.49 33.53 17.96
CA HIS A 366 -7.21 32.64 17.03
C HIS A 366 -8.14 31.68 17.78
N ARG A 367 -7.70 31.15 18.94
CA ARG A 367 -8.51 30.28 19.79
C ARG A 367 -9.73 31.01 20.34
N ALA A 368 -9.56 32.24 20.82
CA ALA A 368 -10.66 33.07 21.30
C ALA A 368 -11.68 33.35 20.18
N THR A 369 -11.22 33.59 18.95
CA THR A 369 -12.13 33.72 17.79
C THR A 369 -12.94 32.44 17.55
N VAL A 370 -12.30 31.26 17.58
CA VAL A 370 -13.01 29.97 17.43
C VAL A 370 -14.03 29.76 18.55
N LEU A 371 -13.67 30.05 19.81
CA LEU A 371 -14.57 29.93 20.95
C LEU A 371 -15.75 30.90 20.87
N LYS A 372 -15.53 32.12 20.38
CA LYS A 372 -16.59 33.09 20.13
C LYS A 372 -17.56 32.60 19.04
N MET A 373 -17.03 32.03 17.95
CA MET A 373 -17.90 31.47 16.90
C MET A 373 -18.73 30.28 17.39
N TYR A 374 -18.20 29.50 18.34
CA TYR A 374 -18.98 28.48 19.04
C TYR A 374 -20.09 29.08 19.90
N SER A 375 -19.82 30.13 20.67
CA SER A 375 -20.86 30.78 21.49
C SER A 375 -21.95 31.45 20.65
N ASP A 376 -21.55 32.06 19.52
CA ASP A 376 -22.45 32.84 18.68
C ASP A 376 -23.35 31.95 17.80
N ASN A 377 -22.97 30.68 17.59
CA ASN A 377 -23.71 29.73 16.75
C ASN A 377 -24.02 28.41 17.48
N PRO A 378 -25.27 28.20 17.96
CA PRO A 378 -25.68 26.97 18.64
C PRO A 378 -25.46 25.69 17.83
N PHE A 379 -25.56 25.77 16.49
CA PHE A 379 -25.31 24.62 15.62
C PHE A 379 -23.84 24.20 15.64
N PHE A 380 -22.90 25.15 15.72
CA PHE A 380 -21.47 24.84 15.78
C PHE A 380 -21.11 24.11 17.07
N MET A 381 -21.71 24.53 18.19
CA MET A 381 -21.58 23.83 19.47
C MET A 381 -22.16 22.41 19.41
N ALA A 382 -23.34 22.25 18.81
CA ALA A 382 -23.94 20.93 18.64
C ALA A 382 -23.11 20.02 17.73
N CYS A 383 -22.46 20.56 16.69
CA CYS A 383 -21.51 19.83 15.85
C CYS A 383 -20.30 19.31 16.63
N LYS A 384 -19.77 20.10 17.57
CA LYS A 384 -18.64 19.69 18.43
C LYS A 384 -19.01 18.48 19.29
N VAL A 385 -20.20 18.46 19.88
CA VAL A 385 -20.72 17.31 20.64
C VAL A 385 -20.98 16.12 19.71
N ALA A 386 -21.59 16.38 18.55
CA ALA A 386 -21.92 15.35 17.56
C ALA A 386 -20.70 14.64 16.98
N ALA A 387 -19.55 15.29 16.89
CA ALA A 387 -18.32 14.67 16.41
C ALA A 387 -17.80 13.56 17.33
N LEU A 388 -18.14 13.60 18.62
CA LEU A 388 -17.71 12.62 19.61
C LEU A 388 -18.56 11.33 19.58
N SER A 389 -19.78 11.36 19.03
CA SER A 389 -20.70 10.23 19.08
C SER A 389 -21.57 10.10 17.81
N PRO A 390 -21.63 8.91 17.18
CA PRO A 390 -22.54 8.65 16.07
C PRO A 390 -24.03 8.87 16.42
N LYS A 391 -24.41 8.66 17.68
CA LYS A 391 -25.78 8.88 18.17
C LYS A 391 -26.14 10.37 18.10
N GLU A 392 -25.24 11.23 18.56
CA GLU A 392 -25.42 12.69 18.53
C GLU A 392 -25.38 13.24 17.10
N SER A 393 -24.52 12.70 16.22
CA SER A 393 -24.56 13.02 14.78
C SER A 393 -25.93 12.72 14.16
N SER A 394 -26.52 11.56 14.52
CA SER A 394 -27.85 11.16 14.03
C SER A 394 -28.96 12.06 14.57
N LYS A 395 -28.87 12.46 15.85
CA LYS A 395 -29.79 13.40 16.50
C LYS A 395 -29.74 14.77 15.83
N LEU A 396 -28.54 15.31 15.61
CA LEU A 396 -28.34 16.61 14.98
C LEU A 396 -28.88 16.64 13.54
N ARG A 397 -28.68 15.54 12.79
CA ARG A 397 -29.26 15.38 11.45
C ARG A 397 -30.79 15.35 11.48
N LYS A 398 -31.40 14.71 12.50
CA LYS A 398 -32.85 14.65 12.68
C LYS A 398 -33.46 16.01 13.06
N GLU A 399 -32.77 16.78 13.89
CA GLU A 399 -33.21 18.11 14.34
C GLU A 399 -33.17 19.14 13.21
N ASN A 400 -32.12 19.14 12.39
CA ASN A 400 -31.92 20.16 11.37
C ASN A 400 -32.43 19.77 9.97
N LYS A 401 -32.92 18.53 9.78
CA LYS A 401 -33.54 18.00 8.55
C LYS A 401 -32.91 18.56 7.26
N ASP A 402 -33.62 19.44 6.55
CA ASP A 402 -33.20 19.98 5.27
C ASP A 402 -32.09 21.03 5.37
N ASN A 403 -31.99 21.74 6.49
CA ASN A 403 -30.97 22.75 6.77
C ASN A 403 -29.64 22.16 7.25
N TYR A 404 -29.59 20.87 7.56
CA TYR A 404 -28.38 20.23 8.07
C TYR A 404 -27.18 20.36 7.13
N LEU A 405 -27.39 20.15 5.82
CA LEU A 405 -26.31 20.26 4.84
C LEU A 405 -25.82 21.71 4.64
N PRO A 406 -26.69 22.71 4.43
CA PRO A 406 -26.28 24.12 4.43
C PRO A 406 -25.49 24.53 5.67
N GLN A 407 -25.93 24.14 6.86
CA GLN A 407 -25.26 24.47 8.11
C GLN A 407 -23.90 23.76 8.26
N LEU A 408 -23.75 22.52 7.79
CA LEU A 408 -22.45 21.84 7.71
C LEU A 408 -21.48 22.53 6.75
N CYS A 409 -21.99 22.99 5.60
CA CYS A 409 -21.20 23.77 4.66
C CYS A 409 -20.74 25.08 5.30
N ASP A 410 -21.66 25.80 5.95
CA ASP A 410 -21.37 27.04 6.66
C ASP A 410 -20.33 26.85 7.78
N PHE A 411 -20.46 25.78 8.56
CA PHE A 411 -19.44 25.38 9.55
C PHE A 411 -18.05 25.23 8.91
N CYS A 412 -17.95 24.47 7.82
CA CYS A 412 -16.67 24.22 7.16
C CYS A 412 -16.08 25.50 6.55
N THR A 413 -16.91 26.39 6.01
CA THR A 413 -16.45 27.62 5.36
C THR A 413 -16.12 28.74 6.34
N SER A 414 -16.90 28.90 7.40
CA SER A 414 -16.72 29.96 8.39
C SER A 414 -15.70 29.57 9.46
N LEU A 415 -15.81 28.38 10.05
CA LEU A 415 -14.98 27.93 11.17
C LEU A 415 -13.68 27.22 10.73
N GLY A 416 -13.66 26.66 9.53
CA GLY A 416 -12.48 25.97 8.98
C GLY A 416 -11.22 26.85 8.92
N PRO A 417 -11.26 28.08 8.38
CA PRO A 417 -10.08 28.94 8.34
C PRO A 417 -9.57 29.35 9.73
N PRO A 418 -10.40 29.79 10.70
CA PRO A 418 -9.97 30.01 12.08
C PRO A 418 -9.32 28.79 12.75
N ILE A 419 -9.91 27.59 12.62
CA ILE A 419 -9.33 26.34 13.15
C ILE A 419 -7.97 26.05 12.51
N SER A 420 -7.84 26.29 11.21
CA SER A 420 -6.56 26.09 10.51
C SER A 420 -5.46 27.00 11.06
N ARG A 421 -5.77 28.27 11.39
CA ARG A 421 -4.80 29.20 12.01
C ARG A 421 -4.41 28.78 13.42
N VAL A 422 -5.36 28.30 14.23
CA VAL A 422 -5.07 27.71 15.55
C VAL A 422 -4.10 26.54 15.41
N THR A 423 -4.34 25.68 14.40
CA THR A 423 -3.51 24.51 14.12
C THR A 423 -2.10 24.92 13.68
N GLU A 424 -1.99 25.87 12.76
CA GLU A 424 -0.71 26.39 12.28
C GLU A 424 0.12 27.02 13.41
N ALA A 425 -0.48 27.87 14.24
CA ALA A 425 0.21 28.48 15.38
C ALA A 425 0.70 27.43 16.39
N SER A 426 -0.10 26.40 16.70
CA SER A 426 0.33 25.31 17.59
C SER A 426 1.46 24.48 16.99
N PHE A 427 1.45 24.26 15.67
CA PHE A 427 2.51 23.54 14.97
C PHE A 427 3.82 24.33 14.97
N GLN A 428 3.78 25.63 14.69
CA GLN A 428 4.96 26.50 14.78
C GLN A 428 5.56 26.48 16.19
N LEU A 429 4.73 26.60 17.23
CA LEU A 429 5.22 26.53 18.61
C LEU A 429 5.88 25.19 18.93
N LYS A 430 5.31 24.08 18.43
CA LYS A 430 5.90 22.75 18.58
C LYS A 430 7.28 22.64 17.91
N GLU A 431 7.42 23.13 16.68
CA GLU A 431 8.69 23.09 15.95
C GLU A 431 9.74 23.94 16.65
N MET A 432 9.38 25.15 17.09
CA MET A 432 10.30 26.03 17.80
C MET A 432 10.71 25.43 19.16
N ALA A 433 9.79 24.79 19.89
CA ALA A 433 10.08 24.08 21.12
C ALA A 433 11.08 22.93 20.91
N ALA A 434 10.88 22.14 19.85
CA ALA A 434 11.78 21.04 19.49
C ALA A 434 13.17 21.56 19.07
N ALA A 435 13.22 22.64 18.29
CA ALA A 435 14.47 23.28 17.88
C ALA A 435 15.25 23.81 19.10
N LYS A 436 14.55 24.44 20.05
CA LYS A 436 15.17 24.94 21.29
C LYS A 436 15.71 23.80 22.15
N LEU A 437 14.94 22.71 22.33
CA LEU A 437 15.39 21.53 23.05
C LEU A 437 16.65 20.93 22.40
N GLY A 438 16.67 20.83 21.07
CA GLY A 438 17.83 20.37 20.31
C GLY A 438 19.05 21.28 20.49
N ALA A 439 18.87 22.60 20.53
CA ALA A 439 19.95 23.55 20.79
C ALA A 439 20.50 23.42 22.23
N THR A 440 19.63 23.26 23.23
CA THR A 440 20.06 23.05 24.62
C THR A 440 20.84 21.74 24.78
N GLN A 441 20.36 20.64 24.17
CA GLN A 441 21.07 19.35 24.18
C GLN A 441 22.43 19.45 23.47
N ALA A 442 22.51 20.17 22.35
CA ALA A 442 23.77 20.40 21.66
C ALA A 442 24.77 21.24 22.49
N MET A 443 24.29 22.18 23.31
CA MET A 443 25.14 22.92 24.24
C MET A 443 25.62 22.05 25.41
N GLN A 444 24.78 21.15 25.91
CA GLN A 444 25.15 20.21 26.99
C GLN A 444 26.14 19.14 26.53
N ASN A 445 26.03 18.70 25.27
CA ASN A 445 26.92 17.68 24.69
C ASN A 445 28.27 18.23 24.20
N LYS A 446 28.53 19.55 24.31
CA LYS A 446 29.87 20.09 24.09
C LYS A 446 30.73 19.73 25.30
N ASP A 447 31.43 18.59 25.21
CA ASP A 447 32.35 18.09 26.22
C ASP A 447 33.33 19.20 26.67
N PRO A 448 33.39 19.53 27.98
CA PRO A 448 34.40 20.45 28.50
C PRO A 448 35.83 19.90 28.45
N ALA A 449 36.03 18.68 27.92
CA ALA A 449 37.32 18.00 27.87
C ALA A 449 38.30 18.55 26.82
N ALA A 450 37.87 19.39 25.87
CA ALA A 450 38.75 19.92 24.82
C ALA A 450 39.49 21.23 25.17
N THR A 451 39.22 21.86 26.33
CA THR A 451 39.75 23.20 26.67
C THR A 451 40.88 23.20 27.72
N LYS A 452 41.52 22.06 28.00
CA LYS A 452 42.74 22.00 28.82
C LYS A 452 43.94 21.54 27.98
N GLY A 453 44.56 22.46 27.25
CA GLY A 453 45.86 22.18 26.64
C GLY A 453 46.32 23.22 25.64
N LYS A 454 46.95 24.29 26.13
CA LYS A 454 48.08 25.05 25.54
C LYS A 454 47.99 26.54 25.90
N THR A 455 48.51 26.88 27.07
CA THR A 455 49.10 28.20 27.31
C THR A 455 50.63 28.07 27.30
N LYS A 456 51.28 29.09 26.73
CA LYS A 456 52.72 29.39 26.62
C LYS A 456 53.47 28.84 25.39
N ALA A 457 53.49 29.66 24.33
CA ALA A 457 54.72 29.97 23.61
C ALA A 457 54.67 31.42 23.11
N LYS A 458 55.71 32.19 23.44
CA LYS A 458 55.90 33.62 23.13
C LYS A 458 56.29 33.84 21.66
N ALA A 459 55.73 34.90 21.09
CA ALA A 459 56.31 35.91 20.18
C ALA A 459 57.42 35.51 19.17
N LYS A 460 57.15 35.72 17.87
CA LYS A 460 57.90 36.69 17.02
C LYS A 460 57.24 36.92 15.65
N ALA A 461 57.02 38.20 15.34
CA ALA A 461 57.12 38.88 14.05
C ALA A 461 56.63 38.19 12.75
N GLN A 462 55.66 38.80 12.06
CA GLN A 462 55.97 39.69 10.92
C GLN A 462 54.72 40.49 10.48
N SER A 463 54.82 41.80 10.63
CA SER A 463 53.95 42.79 10.01
C SER A 463 54.39 42.97 8.55
N LYS A 464 53.46 42.80 7.60
CA LYS A 464 53.55 43.41 6.27
C LYS A 464 52.26 44.20 6.03
N ARG A 465 52.37 45.52 6.23
CA ARG A 465 51.51 46.52 5.60
C ARG A 465 51.76 46.51 4.09
N CYS A 466 50.71 46.70 3.31
CA CYS A 466 50.80 47.39 2.02
C CYS A 466 49.59 48.32 1.88
N HIS A 467 49.87 49.61 1.68
CA HIS A 467 48.94 50.66 1.25
C HIS A 467 49.21 50.98 -0.23
N LEU A 468 48.22 51.59 -0.89
CA LEU A 468 48.11 51.99 -2.31
C LEU A 468 47.54 50.85 -3.19
N GLY A 469 46.49 50.99 -4.00
CA GLY A 469 45.65 52.13 -4.39
C GLY A 469 45.12 51.87 -5.82
N LYS A 470 43.79 52.01 -6.00
CA LYS A 470 43.00 52.16 -7.26
C LYS A 470 42.63 50.93 -8.13
N GLU A 471 41.31 50.79 -8.34
CA GLU A 471 40.50 50.47 -9.55
C GLU A 471 40.87 49.21 -10.38
N LEU A 472 40.03 48.20 -10.69
CA LEU A 472 38.60 48.02 -11.03
C LEU A 472 38.14 46.58 -10.62
N PRO A 473 36.82 46.25 -10.54
CA PRO A 473 36.38 44.91 -10.16
C PRO A 473 36.15 43.98 -11.37
N GLU A 474 37.00 42.97 -11.53
CA GLU A 474 36.63 41.71 -12.20
C GLU A 474 36.02 40.74 -11.17
N PRO A 475 34.96 39.99 -11.51
CA PRO A 475 34.32 39.08 -10.55
C PRO A 475 35.21 37.86 -10.30
N HIS A 476 35.89 37.88 -9.16
CA HIS A 476 36.59 36.73 -8.61
C HIS A 476 35.57 35.66 -8.21
N VAL A 477 35.55 34.54 -8.95
CA VAL A 477 34.85 33.32 -8.55
C VAL A 477 35.74 32.59 -7.55
N GLU A 478 35.42 32.67 -6.26
CA GLU A 478 35.99 31.78 -5.26
C GLU A 478 35.62 30.33 -5.61
N TRP A 479 36.64 29.56 -5.98
CA TRP A 479 36.56 28.11 -5.95
C TRP A 479 36.45 27.67 -4.50
N ILE A 480 35.25 27.26 -4.07
CA ILE A 480 35.09 26.48 -2.85
C ILE A 480 35.67 25.09 -3.14
N GLN A 481 36.93 24.89 -2.78
CA GLN A 481 37.51 23.56 -2.59
C GLN A 481 36.92 22.93 -1.32
N GLU A 482 36.67 21.63 -1.42
CA GLU A 482 36.22 20.69 -0.36
C GLU A 482 34.74 20.77 0.05
N VAL A 483 33.93 20.00 -0.67
CA VAL A 483 32.68 19.44 -0.13
C VAL A 483 33.07 18.43 0.95
N THR A 484 32.98 18.83 2.21
CA THR A 484 33.16 17.92 3.35
C THR A 484 32.05 16.87 3.29
N ILE A 485 32.44 15.60 3.17
CA ILE A 485 31.53 14.46 3.28
C ILE A 485 30.85 14.55 4.66
N PRO A 486 29.51 14.56 4.76
CA PRO A 486 28.85 14.58 6.05
C PRO A 486 29.25 13.34 6.85
N ASP A 487 29.62 13.56 8.11
CA ASP A 487 29.89 12.45 9.03
C ASP A 487 28.66 11.53 9.17
N GLU A 488 28.93 10.32 9.64
CA GLU A 488 27.94 9.25 9.77
C GLU A 488 26.74 9.70 10.63
N TYR A 489 27.00 10.51 11.66
CA TYR A 489 25.99 11.12 12.52
C TYR A 489 25.06 12.08 11.77
N THR A 490 25.59 12.93 10.90
CA THR A 490 24.81 13.86 10.07
C THR A 490 23.99 13.12 9.03
N ARG A 491 24.52 12.01 8.47
CA ARG A 491 23.78 11.11 7.58
C ARG A 491 22.59 10.43 8.27
N ASP A 492 22.78 9.92 9.48
CA ASP A 492 21.72 9.28 10.27
C ASP A 492 20.65 10.27 10.72
N ARG A 493 21.04 11.51 11.04
CA ARG A 493 20.11 12.58 11.44
C ARG A 493 19.26 13.07 10.26
N ILE A 494 19.82 13.14 9.06
CA ILE A 494 19.07 13.41 7.82
C ILE A 494 18.11 12.25 7.50
N ALA A 495 18.55 11.00 7.70
CA ALA A 495 17.68 9.82 7.54
C ALA A 495 16.54 9.75 8.57
N ALA A 496 16.73 10.33 9.76
CA ALA A 496 15.70 10.44 10.80
C ALA A 496 14.68 11.56 10.52
N LEU A 497 15.13 12.71 10.01
CA LEU A 497 14.27 13.87 9.68
C LEU A 497 13.30 13.61 8.52
N LEU A 498 13.65 12.69 7.61
CA LEU A 498 12.87 12.42 6.40
C LEU A 498 11.74 11.40 6.57
N ARG A 499 11.44 10.93 7.80
CA ARG A 499 10.35 9.95 8.05
C ARG A 499 8.95 10.54 8.24
N TYR A 500 8.75 11.86 8.18
CA TYR A 500 7.40 12.44 8.25
C TYR A 500 7.25 13.67 7.35
N THR A 501 6.29 13.60 6.42
CA THR A 501 5.31 14.67 6.09
C THR A 501 4.54 14.29 4.81
N THR A 502 3.33 13.75 4.97
CA THR A 502 2.42 13.37 3.87
C THR A 502 1.31 14.39 3.60
N LYS A 503 1.35 15.59 4.18
CA LYS A 503 0.23 16.54 4.06
C LYS A 503 0.70 17.98 3.92
N GLY A 504 0.46 18.56 2.75
CA GLY A 504 0.72 19.97 2.46
C GLY A 504 0.51 20.28 0.99
N ARG A 505 -0.72 20.07 0.47
CA ARG A 505 -1.10 20.46 -0.90
C ARG A 505 -2.08 21.61 -0.87
N GLY A 506 -1.71 22.69 -1.56
CA GLY A 506 -2.65 23.52 -2.28
C GLY A 506 -2.99 24.84 -1.62
N ARG A 507 -2.33 25.90 -2.09
CA ARG A 507 -2.94 27.15 -2.58
C ARG A 507 -1.84 28.00 -3.18
N VAL A 508 -2.24 28.96 -4.02
CA VAL A 508 -1.44 29.95 -4.77
C VAL A 508 -1.19 29.51 -6.22
N LEU A 509 -1.36 30.48 -7.13
CA LEU A 509 -1.10 30.46 -8.59
C LEU A 509 -2.34 30.29 -9.50
N LYS A 510 -3.24 31.28 -9.44
CA LYS A 510 -4.31 31.50 -10.42
C LYS A 510 -3.95 32.51 -11.54
N GLU A 511 -2.76 33.13 -11.58
CA GLU A 511 -2.55 34.35 -12.40
C GLU A 511 -1.51 34.30 -13.55
N ALA A 512 -0.81 33.20 -13.85
CA ALA A 512 0.40 33.30 -14.70
C ALA A 512 0.32 32.77 -16.15
N PHE A 513 -0.85 32.65 -16.80
CA PHE A 513 -0.95 31.96 -18.12
C PHE A 513 -1.32 32.76 -19.40
N PRO A 514 -1.54 34.08 -19.44
CA PRO A 514 -1.79 34.75 -20.74
C PRO A 514 -0.58 34.95 -21.67
N LEU A 515 0.62 34.47 -21.36
CA LEU A 515 1.86 34.99 -21.98
C LEU A 515 2.59 34.07 -23.00
N LEU A 516 2.00 32.95 -23.42
CA LEU A 516 2.65 32.05 -24.40
C LEU A 516 1.90 32.05 -25.74
N ASN A 517 2.21 33.02 -26.59
CA ASN A 517 1.80 33.06 -28.00
C ASN A 517 2.86 32.32 -28.86
N LEU A 518 2.70 31.01 -29.03
CA LEU A 518 3.60 30.19 -29.86
C LEU A 518 3.14 30.22 -31.33
N ASN A 519 3.89 30.93 -32.18
CA ASN A 519 3.54 31.12 -33.59
C ASN A 519 4.04 29.97 -34.50
N LYS A 520 3.25 29.65 -35.53
CA LYS A 520 3.07 28.34 -36.21
C LYS A 520 4.15 27.85 -37.20
N LYS A 521 5.30 28.52 -37.40
CA LYS A 521 6.17 28.23 -38.59
C LYS A 521 7.42 27.37 -38.36
N THR A 522 7.85 27.06 -37.14
CA THR A 522 9.21 26.52 -36.87
C THR A 522 9.30 25.03 -36.49
N MET A 523 8.20 24.25 -36.54
CA MET A 523 8.18 22.83 -36.12
C MET A 523 8.54 21.79 -37.21
N LYS A 524 8.97 22.18 -38.41
CA LYS A 524 9.14 21.24 -39.54
C LYS A 524 10.37 20.32 -39.49
N THR A 525 11.35 20.50 -38.61
CA THR A 525 12.63 19.76 -38.72
C THR A 525 13.11 19.01 -37.47
N GLY A 526 12.37 19.03 -36.34
CA GLY A 526 12.79 18.36 -35.10
C GLY A 526 11.83 17.29 -34.55
N ALA A 527 10.68 17.09 -35.19
CA ALA A 527 9.56 16.33 -34.63
C ALA A 527 9.77 14.79 -34.57
N ASN A 528 10.84 14.26 -35.16
CA ASN A 528 11.02 12.81 -35.31
C ASN A 528 11.43 12.05 -34.02
N VAL A 529 11.68 12.74 -32.90
CA VAL A 529 12.31 12.13 -31.71
C VAL A 529 11.35 11.94 -30.52
N VAL A 530 10.13 12.49 -30.56
CA VAL A 530 9.25 12.60 -29.37
C VAL A 530 7.92 11.93 -29.59
N TRP A 531 7.94 10.62 -29.83
CA TRP A 531 6.72 9.88 -30.13
C TRP A 531 6.34 8.98 -28.97
N ASN A 532 5.48 9.51 -28.10
CA ASN A 532 4.59 8.81 -27.16
C ASN A 532 3.54 9.74 -26.48
N LEU A 533 3.43 11.02 -26.86
CA LEU A 533 2.48 11.96 -26.24
C LEU A 533 1.19 12.02 -27.06
N THR A 534 0.04 11.76 -26.45
CA THR A 534 -1.27 12.01 -27.09
C THR A 534 -1.68 13.48 -26.91
N LEU A 535 -2.51 14.02 -27.82
CA LEU A 535 -3.02 15.40 -27.71
C LEU A 535 -3.75 15.66 -26.37
N SER A 536 -4.44 14.66 -25.82
CA SER A 536 -5.08 14.74 -24.50
C SER A 536 -4.07 14.84 -23.34
N MET A 537 -2.80 14.46 -23.54
CA MET A 537 -1.73 14.57 -22.54
C MET A 537 -1.08 15.96 -22.51
N LEU A 538 -1.33 16.78 -23.53
CA LEU A 538 -0.93 18.19 -23.60
C LEU A 538 -1.97 19.13 -22.91
N SER A 539 -3.04 18.59 -22.31
CA SER A 539 -4.10 19.41 -21.70
C SER A 539 -3.70 20.03 -20.35
N GLU A 540 -3.95 21.34 -20.21
CA GLU A 540 -3.95 22.19 -19.00
C GLU A 540 -2.75 22.13 -18.05
N LYS A 541 -2.01 23.26 -18.00
CA LYS A 541 -0.97 23.72 -17.04
C LYS A 541 0.19 22.76 -16.69
N TYR A 542 0.03 21.43 -16.81
CA TYR A 542 1.03 20.41 -16.50
C TYR A 542 0.89 19.22 -17.46
N LEU A 543 2.01 18.72 -17.97
CA LEU A 543 2.04 17.51 -18.79
C LEU A 543 1.66 16.29 -17.94
N LYS A 544 0.51 15.68 -18.21
CA LYS A 544 0.01 14.46 -17.53
C LYS A 544 0.67 13.17 -18.04
N ALA A 545 1.88 13.28 -18.60
CA ALA A 545 2.58 12.14 -19.19
C ALA A 545 2.92 11.08 -18.13
N LYS A 546 2.66 9.81 -18.45
CA LYS A 546 2.84 8.65 -17.55
C LYS A 546 4.06 7.84 -17.98
N ALA A 547 4.86 7.41 -16.98
CA ALA A 547 5.90 6.38 -17.12
C ALA A 547 6.77 6.50 -18.39
N ALA A 548 6.80 5.45 -19.22
CA ALA A 548 7.66 5.32 -20.41
C ALA A 548 7.43 6.41 -21.46
N GLU A 549 6.28 7.09 -21.44
CA GLU A 549 5.94 8.17 -22.38
C GLU A 549 6.80 9.42 -22.16
N THR A 550 7.36 9.59 -20.96
CA THR A 550 8.23 10.73 -20.62
C THR A 550 9.70 10.55 -21.00
N HIS A 551 10.11 9.35 -21.43
CA HIS A 551 11.52 9.00 -21.65
C HIS A 551 12.19 9.81 -22.80
N GLY A 552 11.41 10.45 -23.68
CA GLY A 552 11.92 11.38 -24.70
C GLY A 552 11.59 12.86 -24.47
N LEU A 553 10.70 13.15 -23.52
CA LEU A 553 10.18 14.50 -23.30
C LEU A 553 11.25 15.44 -22.74
N LEU A 554 12.09 14.95 -21.83
CA LEU A 554 13.16 15.76 -21.25
C LEU A 554 14.16 16.23 -22.33
N GLY A 555 14.61 15.30 -23.18
CA GLY A 555 15.51 15.63 -24.30
C GLY A 555 14.88 16.63 -25.28
N PHE A 556 13.59 16.48 -25.58
CA PHE A 556 12.85 17.43 -26.41
C PHE A 556 12.76 18.82 -25.81
N VAL A 557 12.33 18.92 -24.55
CA VAL A 557 12.20 20.19 -23.84
C VAL A 557 13.54 20.91 -23.84
N MET A 558 14.64 20.19 -23.58
CA MET A 558 15.99 20.76 -23.63
C MET A 558 16.39 21.22 -25.04
N ALA A 559 16.04 20.46 -26.08
CA ALA A 559 16.28 20.89 -27.46
C ALA A 559 15.48 22.16 -27.80
N MET A 560 14.22 22.28 -27.34
CA MET A 560 13.39 23.46 -27.54
C MET A 560 13.91 24.67 -26.76
N LEU A 561 14.33 24.49 -25.50
CA LEU A 561 14.94 25.54 -24.70
C LEU A 561 16.20 26.09 -25.38
N ARG A 562 17.08 25.21 -25.88
CA ARG A 562 18.28 25.64 -26.62
C ARG A 562 17.94 26.37 -27.91
N LYS A 563 17.02 25.82 -28.71
CA LYS A 563 16.61 26.40 -30.00
C LYS A 563 15.99 27.79 -29.83
N HIS A 564 15.23 28.00 -28.76
CA HIS A 564 14.52 29.25 -28.50
C HIS A 564 15.14 30.09 -27.37
N LYS A 565 16.43 29.88 -27.08
CA LYS A 565 17.14 30.52 -25.97
C LYS A 565 16.97 32.04 -25.95
N ASN A 566 17.24 32.72 -27.06
CA ASN A 566 17.22 34.19 -27.10
C ASN A 566 15.79 34.74 -26.89
N ALA A 567 14.80 34.18 -27.60
CA ALA A 567 13.40 34.59 -27.46
C ALA A 567 12.85 34.33 -26.05
N LEU A 568 13.20 33.20 -25.44
CA LEU A 568 12.76 32.88 -24.07
C LEU A 568 13.50 33.72 -23.02
N ALA A 569 14.78 34.05 -23.24
CA ALA A 569 15.53 34.93 -22.35
C ALA A 569 14.94 36.34 -22.34
N GLU A 570 14.60 36.90 -23.50
CA GLU A 570 13.94 38.21 -23.61
C GLU A 570 12.57 38.22 -22.92
N GLN A 571 11.74 37.20 -23.14
CA GLN A 571 10.41 37.11 -22.51
C GLN A 571 10.49 36.90 -20.98
N CYS A 572 11.46 36.11 -20.52
CA CYS A 572 11.63 35.79 -19.10
C CYS A 572 12.45 36.85 -18.34
N ALA A 573 13.05 37.82 -19.02
CA ALA A 573 13.81 38.91 -18.40
C ALA A 573 12.98 39.68 -17.36
N THR A 574 11.66 39.68 -17.50
CA THR A 574 10.70 40.28 -16.56
C THR A 574 10.63 39.59 -15.19
N LYS A 575 11.05 38.32 -15.08
CA LYS A 575 11.03 37.57 -13.81
C LYS A 575 12.35 37.65 -13.06
N SER A 576 13.45 37.35 -13.74
CA SER A 576 14.82 37.44 -13.20
C SER A 576 15.81 37.28 -14.36
N PRO A 577 16.91 38.05 -14.40
CA PRO A 577 17.90 37.98 -15.47
C PRO A 577 18.52 36.58 -15.62
N HIS A 578 18.51 35.77 -14.55
CA HIS A 578 19.08 34.42 -14.55
C HIS A 578 18.03 33.30 -14.65
N TYR A 579 16.73 33.61 -14.72
CA TYR A 579 15.67 32.61 -14.68
C TYR A 579 15.85 31.55 -15.78
N PHE A 580 16.06 32.00 -17.02
CA PHE A 580 16.25 31.11 -18.16
C PHE A 580 17.52 30.25 -18.02
N GLU A 581 18.62 30.84 -17.55
CA GLU A 581 19.89 30.14 -17.36
C GLU A 581 19.78 29.05 -16.29
N LEU A 582 19.14 29.36 -15.16
CA LEU A 582 18.87 28.41 -14.08
C LEU A 582 17.98 27.26 -14.57
N LEU A 583 16.94 27.55 -15.36
CA LEU A 583 16.08 26.51 -15.97
C LEU A 583 16.85 25.61 -16.94
N SER A 584 17.65 26.20 -17.83
CA SER A 584 18.48 25.45 -18.77
C SER A 584 19.45 24.56 -18.01
N ARG A 585 20.10 25.09 -16.98
CA ARG A 585 21.04 24.32 -16.17
C ARG A 585 20.36 23.19 -15.40
N ALA A 586 19.20 23.43 -14.82
CA ALA A 586 18.41 22.39 -14.17
C ALA A 586 18.12 21.24 -15.15
N GLY A 587 17.59 21.56 -16.33
CA GLY A 587 17.27 20.54 -17.32
C GLY A 587 18.49 19.79 -17.87
N GLU A 588 19.65 20.45 -17.99
CA GLU A 588 20.92 19.79 -18.34
C GLU A 588 21.36 18.76 -17.29
N GLU A 589 21.26 19.10 -16.01
CA GLU A 589 21.62 18.17 -14.93
C GLU A 589 20.66 16.97 -14.86
N ALA A 590 19.37 17.19 -15.14
CA ALA A 590 18.41 16.09 -15.28
C ALA A 590 18.74 15.17 -16.48
N VAL A 591 19.22 15.73 -17.61
CA VAL A 591 19.67 14.94 -18.76
C VAL A 591 20.93 14.15 -18.42
N LYS A 592 21.89 14.75 -17.69
CA LYS A 592 23.09 14.04 -17.23
C LYS A 592 22.74 12.91 -16.27
N PHE A 593 21.78 13.11 -15.37
CA PHE A 593 21.27 12.06 -14.49
C PHE A 593 20.74 10.86 -15.29
N ASP A 594 19.90 11.09 -16.30
CA ASP A 594 19.41 10.00 -17.16
C ASP A 594 20.53 9.35 -17.98
N ALA A 595 21.50 10.14 -18.47
CA ALA A 595 22.64 9.63 -19.21
C ALA A 595 23.53 8.71 -18.36
N VAL A 596 23.73 9.03 -17.07
CA VAL A 596 24.44 8.14 -16.14
C VAL A 596 23.67 6.83 -16.00
N LEU A 597 22.35 6.87 -15.77
CA LEU A 597 21.56 5.64 -15.71
C LEU A 597 21.58 4.84 -17.02
N ALA A 598 21.60 5.50 -18.18
CA ALA A 598 21.60 4.85 -19.48
C ALA A 598 22.93 4.13 -19.80
N ARG A 599 24.06 4.68 -19.32
CA ARG A 599 25.40 4.15 -19.60
C ARG A 599 25.80 2.96 -18.72
N HIS A 600 25.25 2.87 -17.51
CA HIS A 600 25.67 1.86 -16.53
C HIS A 600 24.82 0.59 -16.61
N SER A 601 25.43 -0.53 -16.22
CA SER A 601 24.84 -1.87 -16.25
C SER A 601 23.72 -2.03 -15.21
N ARG A 602 23.22 -3.26 -15.01
CA ARG A 602 22.29 -3.59 -13.92
C ARG A 602 22.88 -3.27 -12.55
N MET A 603 24.19 -3.36 -12.37
CA MET A 603 24.86 -3.01 -11.12
C MET A 603 25.44 -1.60 -11.23
N ILE A 604 25.14 -0.74 -10.25
CA ILE A 604 25.67 0.63 -10.12
C ILE A 604 26.63 0.61 -8.93
N ASP A 605 27.88 1.02 -9.16
CA ASP A 605 28.87 1.17 -8.09
C ASP A 605 28.64 2.44 -7.26
N ALA A 606 29.38 2.55 -6.14
CA ALA A 606 29.23 3.66 -5.22
C ALA A 606 29.60 5.02 -5.85
N GLU A 607 30.61 5.04 -6.72
CA GLU A 607 31.08 6.24 -7.41
C GLU A 607 30.03 6.78 -8.39
N THR A 608 29.44 5.89 -9.19
CA THR A 608 28.35 6.21 -10.10
C THR A 608 27.12 6.68 -9.34
N CYS A 609 26.80 6.05 -8.20
CA CYS A 609 25.72 6.50 -7.33
C CYS A 609 25.97 7.91 -6.78
N GLY A 610 27.21 8.21 -6.38
CA GLY A 610 27.64 9.56 -6.00
C GLY A 610 27.44 10.57 -7.14
N SER A 611 27.78 10.20 -8.36
CA SER A 611 27.54 11.03 -9.56
C SER A 611 26.05 11.30 -9.79
N LEU A 612 25.19 10.29 -9.65
CA LEU A 612 23.73 10.46 -9.71
C LEU A 612 23.23 11.44 -8.63
N PHE A 613 23.74 11.32 -7.40
CA PHE A 613 23.40 12.22 -6.31
C PHE A 613 23.81 13.67 -6.59
N ASN A 614 25.01 13.87 -7.15
CA ASN A 614 25.51 15.21 -7.50
C ASN A 614 24.66 15.88 -8.59
N HIS A 615 24.29 15.14 -9.64
CA HIS A 615 23.37 15.65 -10.68
C HIS A 615 21.99 15.98 -10.11
N TYR A 616 21.47 15.13 -9.23
CA TYR A 616 20.19 15.37 -8.53
C TYR A 616 20.25 16.64 -7.66
N ASN A 617 21.28 16.79 -6.83
CA ASN A 617 21.42 17.96 -5.96
C ASN A 617 21.53 19.25 -6.77
N THR A 618 22.35 19.24 -7.83
CA THR A 618 22.50 20.39 -8.70
C THR A 618 21.17 20.74 -9.37
N PHE A 619 20.43 19.75 -9.87
CA PHE A 619 19.08 19.94 -10.42
C PHE A 619 18.14 20.62 -9.42
N ILE A 620 18.05 20.11 -8.18
CA ILE A 620 17.17 20.69 -7.14
C ILE A 620 17.60 22.10 -6.75
N CYS A 621 18.90 22.35 -6.60
CA CYS A 621 19.42 23.69 -6.31
C CYS A 621 19.06 24.69 -7.41
N MET A 622 19.21 24.31 -8.69
CA MET A 622 18.84 25.18 -9.81
C MET A 622 17.33 25.41 -9.89
N CYS A 623 16.51 24.38 -9.67
CA CYS A 623 15.05 24.54 -9.59
C CYS A 623 14.65 25.49 -8.46
N LYS A 624 15.21 25.35 -7.25
CA LYS A 624 14.92 26.24 -6.12
C LYS A 624 15.33 27.68 -6.40
N ARG A 625 16.52 27.90 -6.98
CA ARG A 625 16.98 29.24 -7.35
C ARG A 625 16.15 29.89 -8.45
N ALA A 626 15.50 29.08 -9.29
CA ALA A 626 14.56 29.53 -10.30
C ALA A 626 13.12 29.65 -9.76
N ASP A 627 12.90 29.58 -8.44
CA ASP A 627 11.57 29.58 -7.81
C ASP A 627 10.61 28.53 -8.40
N LEU A 628 11.15 27.39 -8.87
CA LEU A 628 10.34 26.28 -9.34
C LEU A 628 9.86 25.42 -8.16
N PRO A 629 8.54 25.15 -8.07
CA PRO A 629 8.04 24.20 -7.10
C PRO A 629 8.56 22.79 -7.42
N ILE A 630 9.24 22.16 -6.45
CA ILE A 630 9.69 20.77 -6.60
C ILE A 630 8.47 19.85 -6.56
N LEU A 631 8.13 19.28 -7.71
CA LEU A 631 7.03 18.32 -7.81
C LEU A 631 7.40 16.98 -7.18
N PRO A 632 6.43 16.14 -6.74
CA PRO A 632 6.70 14.81 -6.19
C PRO A 632 7.57 13.92 -7.08
N LYS A 633 7.50 14.11 -8.41
CA LYS A 633 8.37 13.40 -9.36
C LYS A 633 9.85 13.78 -9.21
N GLY A 634 10.17 15.01 -8.80
CA GLY A 634 11.53 15.41 -8.46
C GLY A 634 12.07 14.65 -7.24
N HIS A 635 11.23 14.43 -6.22
CA HIS A 635 11.62 13.59 -5.08
C HIS A 635 11.83 12.12 -5.47
N MET A 636 11.13 11.63 -6.49
CA MET A 636 11.34 10.26 -6.97
C MET A 636 12.77 10.03 -7.50
N MET A 637 13.41 11.05 -8.09
CA MET A 637 14.82 10.96 -8.52
C MET A 637 15.76 10.66 -7.36
N TYR A 638 15.50 11.21 -6.16
CA TYR A 638 16.26 10.89 -4.96
C TYR A 638 16.13 9.41 -4.57
N HIS A 639 14.91 8.86 -4.63
CA HIS A 639 14.71 7.44 -4.37
C HIS A 639 15.39 6.55 -5.42
N CYS A 640 15.52 7.00 -6.67
CA CYS A 640 16.32 6.30 -7.67
C CYS A 640 17.79 6.19 -7.23
N VAL A 641 18.37 7.28 -6.71
CA VAL A 641 19.74 7.26 -6.15
C VAL A 641 19.83 6.33 -4.95
N GLN A 642 18.95 6.51 -3.96
CA GLN A 642 18.97 5.72 -2.71
C GLN A 642 18.88 4.21 -2.97
N ARG A 643 17.98 3.81 -3.90
CA ARG A 643 17.76 2.41 -4.23
C ARG A 643 18.81 1.85 -5.17
N ALA A 644 19.57 2.70 -5.87
CA ALA A 644 20.55 2.23 -6.84
C ALA A 644 21.64 1.33 -6.25
N LEU A 645 22.03 1.61 -5.01
CA LEU A 645 23.04 0.82 -4.29
C LEU A 645 22.54 -0.58 -3.90
N GLN A 646 21.25 -0.70 -3.56
CA GLN A 646 20.68 -1.95 -3.04
C GLN A 646 20.08 -2.81 -4.14
N HIS A 647 19.44 -2.17 -5.13
CA HIS A 647 18.66 -2.85 -6.16
C HIS A 647 19.30 -2.75 -7.56
N GLY A 648 20.43 -2.04 -7.68
CA GLY A 648 21.11 -1.83 -8.95
C GLY A 648 20.49 -0.69 -9.76
N ASN A 649 20.60 -0.70 -11.07
CA ASN A 649 20.11 0.37 -11.93
C ASN A 649 18.58 0.40 -12.01
N PRO A 650 17.91 1.49 -11.59
CA PRO A 650 16.45 1.62 -11.66
C PRO A 650 15.85 1.31 -13.03
N ARG A 651 16.57 1.62 -14.13
CA ARG A 651 16.11 1.31 -15.50
C ARG A 651 15.91 -0.18 -15.77
N MET A 652 16.55 -1.05 -14.99
CA MET A 652 16.60 -2.50 -15.24
C MET A 652 15.64 -3.32 -14.38
N TYR A 653 15.06 -2.75 -13.32
CA TYR A 653 14.12 -3.44 -12.42
C TYR A 653 12.81 -2.68 -12.21
N SER A 654 12.67 -1.46 -12.74
CA SER A 654 11.43 -0.68 -12.61
C SER A 654 10.31 -1.11 -13.56
N THR A 655 10.56 -2.05 -14.47
CA THR A 655 9.53 -2.61 -15.35
C THR A 655 8.90 -3.82 -14.67
N TYR A 656 7.61 -3.73 -14.36
CA TYR A 656 6.83 -4.93 -14.07
C TYR A 656 6.92 -5.90 -15.27
N ILE A 657 6.80 -7.21 -15.03
CA ILE A 657 6.94 -8.25 -16.08
C ILE A 657 6.00 -7.98 -17.28
N ASP A 658 4.81 -7.46 -17.02
CA ASP A 658 3.82 -7.05 -18.02
C ASP A 658 4.24 -5.80 -18.84
N GLU A 659 4.89 -4.82 -18.21
CA GLU A 659 5.43 -3.64 -18.90
C GLU A 659 6.57 -3.99 -19.86
N SER A 660 7.34 -5.05 -19.57
CA SER A 660 8.39 -5.51 -20.49
C SER A 660 7.80 -6.01 -21.82
N TYR A 661 6.68 -6.75 -21.78
CA TYR A 661 5.94 -7.17 -22.97
C TYR A 661 5.36 -5.97 -23.72
N ASN A 662 4.83 -4.97 -23.01
CA ASN A 662 4.39 -3.71 -23.65
C ASN A 662 5.56 -3.00 -24.34
N GLY A 663 6.77 -3.04 -23.79
CA GLY A 663 7.98 -2.53 -24.41
C GLY A 663 8.36 -3.27 -25.70
N HIS A 664 8.29 -4.60 -25.69
CA HIS A 664 8.53 -5.44 -26.87
C HIS A 664 7.47 -5.22 -27.95
N ILE A 665 6.18 -5.25 -27.60
CA ILE A 665 5.07 -4.96 -28.51
C ILE A 665 5.20 -3.55 -29.07
N ALA A 666 5.50 -2.54 -28.24
CA ALA A 666 5.70 -1.18 -28.71
C ALA A 666 6.92 -1.04 -29.65
N ARG A 667 7.94 -1.90 -29.52
CA ARG A 667 9.11 -1.93 -30.42
C ARG A 667 8.73 -2.57 -31.75
N VAL A 668 8.00 -3.70 -31.73
CA VAL A 668 7.46 -4.38 -32.92
C VAL A 668 6.44 -3.51 -33.66
N CYS A 669 5.52 -2.88 -32.95
CA CYS A 669 4.57 -1.91 -33.52
C CYS A 669 5.28 -0.66 -34.05
N ARG A 670 6.36 -0.18 -33.40
CA ARG A 670 7.16 0.93 -33.95
C ARG A 670 7.90 0.56 -35.23
N SER A 671 8.37 -0.68 -35.37
CA SER A 671 8.98 -1.16 -36.62
C SER A 671 7.94 -1.38 -37.73
N ALA A 672 6.73 -1.84 -37.39
CA ALA A 672 5.70 -2.15 -38.39
C ALA A 672 4.82 -0.95 -38.79
N HIS A 673 4.57 -0.01 -37.89
CA HIS A 673 3.46 0.95 -38.01
C HIS A 673 3.87 2.44 -38.05
N ARG A 674 5.19 2.74 -38.04
CA ARG A 674 5.72 4.11 -38.00
C ARG A 674 5.20 5.01 -39.13
N GLN A 675 5.08 4.45 -40.34
CA GLN A 675 4.64 5.19 -41.52
C GLN A 675 3.11 5.40 -41.53
N GLY A 676 2.32 4.37 -41.20
CA GLY A 676 0.86 4.47 -41.15
C GLY A 676 0.36 5.38 -40.03
N TRP A 677 1.04 5.39 -38.87
CA TRP A 677 0.66 6.27 -37.77
C TRP A 677 1.02 7.75 -38.04
N ALA A 678 2.17 8.01 -38.68
CA ALA A 678 2.52 9.35 -39.15
C ALA A 678 1.46 9.91 -40.12
N MET A 679 1.03 9.10 -41.10
CA MET A 679 -0.03 9.48 -42.05
C MET A 679 -1.38 9.74 -41.36
N GLY A 680 -1.73 8.97 -40.34
CA GLY A 680 -2.96 9.17 -39.57
C GLY A 680 -2.98 10.47 -38.76
N VAL A 681 -1.83 10.89 -38.22
CA VAL A 681 -1.69 12.16 -37.49
C VAL A 681 -1.74 13.36 -38.45
N PHE A 682 -1.06 13.28 -39.60
CA PHE A 682 -1.13 14.32 -40.62
C PHE A 682 -2.55 14.52 -41.14
N ARG A 683 -3.28 13.44 -41.45
CA ARG A 683 -4.70 13.53 -41.86
C ARG A 683 -5.59 14.19 -40.80
N LYS A 684 -5.40 13.88 -39.52
CA LYS A 684 -6.21 14.48 -38.44
C LYS A 684 -5.88 15.96 -38.20
N LEU A 685 -4.62 16.34 -38.38
CA LEU A 685 -4.21 17.75 -38.36
C LEU A 685 -4.80 18.53 -39.54
N GLU A 686 -4.78 17.96 -40.75
CA GLU A 686 -5.43 18.54 -41.93
C GLU A 686 -6.93 18.71 -41.72
N MET A 687 -7.62 17.71 -41.16
CA MET A 687 -9.05 17.81 -40.84
C MET A 687 -9.35 18.90 -39.80
N HIS A 688 -8.51 19.03 -38.76
CA HIS A 688 -8.68 20.07 -37.76
C HIS A 688 -8.44 21.47 -38.36
N GLU A 689 -7.45 21.63 -39.24
CA GLU A 689 -7.22 22.90 -39.94
C GLU A 689 -8.36 23.27 -40.88
N ALA A 690 -8.94 22.29 -41.59
CA ALA A 690 -10.11 22.50 -42.44
C ALA A 690 -11.31 22.99 -41.62
N LEU A 691 -11.58 22.36 -40.48
CA LEU A 691 -12.65 22.77 -39.56
C LEU A 691 -12.38 24.17 -38.97
N THR A 692 -11.13 24.49 -38.62
CA THR A 692 -10.78 25.80 -38.05
C THR A 692 -10.73 26.93 -39.09
N ARG A 693 -10.78 26.63 -40.39
CA ARG A 693 -10.93 27.65 -41.45
C ARG A 693 -12.39 27.89 -41.83
N GLN A 694 -13.28 26.97 -41.48
CA GLN A 694 -14.72 27.10 -41.70
C GLN A 694 -15.44 27.88 -40.60
N TYR A 695 -14.84 27.95 -39.41
CA TYR A 695 -15.27 28.78 -38.27
C TYR A 695 -14.31 29.95 -38.10
#